data_AF-A0A7Y8IAB5-F1
#
_entry.id   AF-A0A7Y8IAB5-F1
#
_cell.length_a   1.000
_cell.length_b   1.000
_cell.length_c   1.000
_cell.angle_alpha   90.00
_cell.angle_beta   90.00
_cell.angle_gamma   90.00
#
_symmetry.space_group_name_H-M   'P 1'
#
loop_
_entity.id
_entity.type
_entity.pdbx_description
1 polymer ?
#
loop_
_entity_poly.entity_id
_entity_poly.type
_entity_poly.pdbx_seq_one_letter_code
_entity_poly.pdbx_strand_id
1 'polypeptide(L)'
;MNKTSFCRLFYPAIYVLILSSHLNAQGYVCAIGGGSEDYGDWSDAPYSWIVQKSDSGKIIIIDVADATTWLPDYFISLGADTAYNKTIPNISTANLQSTYDELISAKAIFIRGGDQWDYIRLWKGTKVDSALQYVFNNGGVIAGTSAGAAVLGDYDFNAQNGSAYPDEALQNPFYTRMKFENNFLNLVPNVLFDTHFIERARHGRLIAMLYNLHFNSGIDLIGVGIDDRTAICISPDGIGEVMGSGAITIFYKDDLTKYSTYTSGKYTIENLKSHSLTKGWEFNFNTKEISFIPSSAKDVDTNRNWQLPLTDFYLTGSNDINSNFSNLNHFLAHNNSTNVLVISHPGFSNSVSAITNYLSSNSYNYSVLYLTSSNLNDQNEANKINVATCFVFAGDSLNVLSFLNQTGNILSNAFQSSVQSGKPIFFFGNTGKISGNNFVDNTDLDIYAGYRGKMILRDGLNVFGELIFQPLIFYNSDFYENRMSAVLWGMMRSRKRLGLYLNGTDRVQISSSDKSIFGNATLPFLFVDAREATKVDSSTYRASSIEPRQVVAFDNLRWSLTNYPQIKYLLEEGRFDNLTEVEESVSSTLPTEFILCQNYPNPFNPKTKIRFSIPNVILRQAQDDNRYFQNNNLQTQDDKDDVTLSLSKSDGRIKLKVYDVLGNEVATLVDQYKSVGTYEVEFDGSHLSSGVYFYRLSLGSYSQTKSMVLLK
;
A
#
# COMPACT_ATOMS: atom_id res chain seq x y z
N MET A 1 -21.13 -57.63 73.79
CA MET A 1 -20.52 -58.98 73.68
C MET A 1 -19.50 -58.95 72.57
N ASN A 2 -18.24 -59.20 72.92
CA ASN A 2 -17.12 -59.41 72.00
C ASN A 2 -17.39 -60.55 71.03
N LYS A 3 -16.92 -60.43 69.78
CA LYS A 3 -16.12 -61.48 69.14
C LYS A 3 -15.39 -60.94 67.90
N THR A 4 -14.07 -60.99 68.02
CA THR A 4 -13.01 -60.84 67.04
C THR A 4 -13.05 -61.93 65.96
N SER A 5 -12.67 -61.57 64.73
CA SER A 5 -11.79 -62.41 63.90
C SER A 5 -11.11 -61.57 62.80
N PHE A 6 -9.78 -61.64 62.80
CA PHE A 6 -8.82 -61.08 61.85
C PHE A 6 -8.85 -61.87 60.52
N CYS A 7 -8.64 -61.22 59.35
CA CYS A 7 -7.40 -61.37 58.56
C CYS A 7 -7.42 -60.59 57.22
N ARG A 8 -6.23 -60.03 56.88
CA ARG A 8 -5.66 -59.64 55.56
C ARG A 8 -5.80 -58.18 55.04
N LEU A 9 -4.72 -57.43 55.30
CA LEU A 9 -3.80 -56.77 54.33
C LEU A 9 -4.38 -56.16 53.05
N PHE A 10 -4.28 -54.82 52.88
CA PHE A 10 -3.32 -54.11 52.00
C PHE A 10 -3.57 -52.58 52.01
N TYR A 11 -2.50 -51.80 51.80
CA TYR A 11 -2.35 -50.33 51.85
C TYR A 11 -3.20 -49.54 50.82
N PRO A 12 -3.38 -48.22 50.99
CA PRO A 12 -4.28 -47.38 50.19
C PRO A 12 -3.60 -46.88 48.91
N ALA A 13 -4.27 -46.99 47.77
CA ALA A 13 -3.88 -46.28 46.55
C ALA A 13 -4.63 -44.95 46.47
N ILE A 14 -3.95 -43.88 46.87
CA ILE A 14 -4.30 -42.51 46.50
C ILE A 14 -4.03 -42.40 44.99
N TYR A 15 -5.09 -42.38 44.18
CA TYR A 15 -4.98 -41.96 42.79
C TYR A 15 -4.95 -40.43 42.75
N VAL A 16 -3.75 -39.85 42.82
CA VAL A 16 -3.51 -38.52 42.25
C VAL A 16 -3.44 -38.71 40.73
N LEU A 17 -4.55 -38.45 40.04
CA LEU A 17 -4.55 -38.22 38.60
C LEU A 17 -3.86 -36.87 38.36
N ILE A 18 -2.54 -36.90 38.16
CA ILE A 18 -1.82 -35.81 37.49
C ILE A 18 -2.22 -35.93 36.01
N LEU A 19 -3.27 -35.21 35.63
CA LEU A 19 -3.48 -34.84 34.23
C LEU A 19 -2.39 -33.84 33.88
N SER A 20 -1.23 -34.34 33.44
CA SER A 20 -0.25 -33.55 32.73
C SER A 20 -0.85 -33.22 31.37
N SER A 21 -1.68 -32.17 31.33
CA SER A 21 -1.90 -31.45 30.08
C SER A 21 -0.55 -30.82 29.72
N HIS A 22 0.24 -31.51 28.91
CA HIS A 22 1.22 -30.82 28.08
C HIS A 22 0.40 -29.94 27.12
N LEU A 23 0.00 -28.76 27.60
CA LEU A 23 -0.23 -27.62 26.73
C LEU A 23 1.12 -27.44 26.04
N ASN A 24 1.23 -27.90 24.79
CA ASN A 24 2.37 -27.56 23.96
C ASN A 24 2.45 -26.03 23.96
N ALA A 25 3.49 -25.49 24.59
CA ALA A 25 3.69 -24.05 24.61
C ALA A 25 3.97 -23.62 23.16
N GLN A 26 3.09 -22.79 22.60
CA GLN A 26 3.34 -22.15 21.32
C GLN A 26 4.62 -21.31 21.41
N GLY A 27 5.36 -21.21 20.31
CA GLY A 27 6.66 -20.58 20.27
C GLY A 27 6.60 -19.06 20.12
N TYR A 28 7.78 -18.47 19.99
CA TYR A 28 7.97 -17.05 19.78
C TYR A 28 8.23 -16.78 18.30
N VAL A 29 7.75 -15.63 17.79
CA VAL A 29 8.06 -15.17 16.43
C VAL A 29 8.82 -13.85 16.51
N CYS A 30 9.85 -13.63 15.69
CA CYS A 30 10.33 -12.27 15.47
C CYS A 30 10.52 -11.94 13.99
N ALA A 31 9.70 -11.02 13.49
CA ALA A 31 9.69 -10.57 12.09
C ALA A 31 10.45 -9.25 11.95
N ILE A 32 11.47 -9.22 11.09
CA ILE A 32 12.39 -8.09 10.91
C ILE A 32 12.27 -7.53 9.50
N GLY A 33 12.20 -6.21 9.37
CA GLY A 33 11.90 -5.52 8.11
C GLY A 33 13.04 -5.50 7.09
N GLY A 34 14.25 -5.88 7.52
CA GLY A 34 15.48 -5.79 6.74
C GLY A 34 16.37 -4.62 7.19
N GLY A 35 17.29 -4.23 6.32
CA GLY A 35 18.32 -3.21 6.61
C GLY A 35 19.60 -3.82 7.19
N SER A 36 20.73 -3.15 6.97
CA SER A 36 22.05 -3.66 7.40
C SER A 36 22.16 -3.73 8.93
N GLU A 37 22.57 -4.90 9.43
CA GLU A 37 22.87 -5.19 10.82
C GLU A 37 24.33 -4.84 11.17
N ASP A 38 24.57 -4.42 12.42
CA ASP A 38 25.93 -4.20 12.94
C ASP A 38 25.94 -4.40 14.47
N TYR A 39 27.13 -4.68 15.02
CA TYR A 39 27.34 -4.83 16.46
C TYR A 39 27.10 -3.50 17.18
N GLY A 40 26.31 -3.49 18.25
CA GLY A 40 26.09 -2.27 19.04
C GLY A 40 25.11 -1.28 18.41
N ASP A 41 24.36 -1.69 17.39
CA ASP A 41 23.40 -0.86 16.67
C ASP A 41 21.96 -1.39 16.85
N TRP A 42 21.04 -1.05 15.93
CA TRP A 42 19.61 -1.28 16.06
C TRP A 42 19.22 -2.76 16.21
N SER A 43 20.02 -3.66 15.63
CA SER A 43 19.78 -5.09 15.57
C SER A 43 20.05 -5.81 16.89
N ASP A 44 20.81 -5.20 17.82
CA ASP A 44 21.12 -5.80 19.12
C ASP A 44 19.84 -6.13 19.88
N ALA A 45 18.86 -5.21 19.90
CA ALA A 45 17.62 -5.41 20.65
C ALA A 45 16.81 -6.63 20.17
N PRO A 46 16.40 -6.74 18.89
CA PRO A 46 15.65 -7.91 18.42
C PRO A 46 16.48 -9.20 18.47
N TYR A 47 17.80 -9.16 18.24
CA TYR A 47 18.59 -10.39 18.22
C TYR A 47 18.93 -10.88 19.63
N SER A 48 19.19 -10.00 20.58
CA SER A 48 19.26 -10.36 22.00
C SER A 48 17.94 -10.91 22.52
N TRP A 49 16.80 -10.39 22.03
CA TRP A 49 15.50 -10.97 22.36
C TRP A 49 15.38 -12.42 21.86
N ILE A 50 15.79 -12.71 20.62
CA ILE A 50 15.82 -14.08 20.08
C ILE A 50 16.71 -15.00 20.94
N VAL A 51 17.90 -14.55 21.31
CA VAL A 51 18.82 -15.30 22.19
C VAL A 51 18.17 -15.54 23.56
N GLN A 52 17.58 -14.52 24.17
CA GLN A 52 16.95 -14.64 25.47
C GLN A 52 15.76 -15.60 25.45
N LYS A 53 14.88 -15.52 24.44
CA LYS A 53 13.70 -16.39 24.31
C LYS A 53 14.03 -17.82 23.89
N SER A 54 15.24 -18.06 23.41
CA SER A 54 15.77 -19.40 23.12
C SER A 54 16.59 -19.98 24.27
N ASP A 55 16.51 -19.38 25.47
CA ASP A 55 17.29 -19.74 26.66
C ASP A 55 18.80 -19.80 26.38
N SER A 56 19.31 -18.87 25.57
CA SER A 56 20.69 -18.86 25.09
C SER A 56 21.12 -20.12 24.34
N GLY A 57 20.19 -20.97 23.90
CA GLY A 57 20.51 -22.27 23.32
C GLY A 57 21.07 -22.22 21.89
N LYS A 58 20.94 -23.35 21.19
CA LYS A 58 21.39 -23.50 19.80
C LYS A 58 20.52 -22.69 18.84
N ILE A 59 21.15 -21.85 18.03
CA ILE A 59 20.52 -21.10 16.94
C ILE A 59 20.97 -21.67 15.59
N ILE A 60 20.02 -22.00 14.71
CA ILE A 60 20.34 -22.41 13.34
C ILE A 60 19.85 -21.35 12.38
N ILE A 61 20.77 -20.79 11.60
CA ILE A 61 20.46 -19.80 10.57
C ILE A 61 20.29 -20.51 9.24
N ILE A 62 19.11 -20.45 8.65
CA ILE A 62 18.78 -21.16 7.41
C ILE A 62 18.65 -20.23 6.22
N ASP A 63 19.09 -20.72 5.06
CA ASP A 63 19.02 -20.01 3.79
C ASP A 63 19.06 -21.01 2.62
N VAL A 64 18.73 -20.57 1.40
CA VAL A 64 18.85 -21.36 0.16
C VAL A 64 20.23 -21.23 -0.47
N ALA A 65 21.04 -20.28 -0.01
CA ALA A 65 22.41 -20.05 -0.47
C ALA A 65 23.40 -20.04 0.70
N ASP A 66 24.66 -20.31 0.40
CA ASP A 66 25.73 -20.26 1.41
C ASP A 66 25.96 -18.84 1.91
N ALA A 67 26.33 -18.73 3.19
CA ALA A 67 26.51 -17.46 3.88
C ALA A 67 27.79 -17.46 4.72
N THR A 68 28.30 -16.26 5.00
CA THR A 68 29.46 -16.07 5.88
C THR A 68 29.12 -16.37 7.34
N THR A 69 30.13 -16.54 8.20
CA THR A 69 29.94 -16.81 9.64
C THR A 69 29.55 -15.57 10.45
N TRP A 70 29.49 -14.39 9.83
CA TRP A 70 29.27 -13.13 10.54
C TRP A 70 28.00 -13.12 11.40
N LEU A 71 26.87 -13.60 10.86
CA LEU A 71 25.59 -13.63 11.59
C LEU A 71 25.59 -14.69 12.72
N PRO A 72 26.09 -15.93 12.50
CA PRO A 72 26.39 -16.85 13.60
C PRO A 72 27.26 -16.22 14.71
N ASP A 73 28.38 -15.59 14.34
CA ASP A 73 29.32 -14.97 15.28
C ASP A 73 28.63 -13.83 16.06
N TYR A 74 27.74 -13.10 15.40
CA TYR A 74 26.94 -12.05 16.02
C TYR A 74 25.96 -12.61 17.07
N PHE A 75 25.20 -13.67 16.76
CA PHE A 75 24.33 -14.33 17.75
C PHE A 75 25.11 -14.86 18.95
N ILE A 76 26.30 -15.43 18.72
CA ILE A 76 27.19 -15.89 19.81
C ILE A 76 27.64 -14.70 20.67
N SER A 77 27.99 -13.58 20.04
CA SER A 77 28.39 -12.36 20.76
C SER A 77 27.28 -11.79 21.66
N LEU A 78 26.01 -12.03 21.29
CA LEU A 78 24.82 -11.64 22.06
C LEU A 78 24.42 -12.69 23.12
N GLY A 79 25.16 -13.79 23.23
CA GLY A 79 25.01 -14.79 24.29
C GLY A 79 24.36 -16.12 23.88
N ALA A 80 24.30 -16.46 22.60
CA ALA A 80 23.92 -17.81 22.16
C ALA A 80 25.06 -18.82 22.43
N ASP A 81 24.72 -20.00 22.94
CA ASP A 81 25.65 -21.11 23.21
C ASP A 81 26.35 -21.57 21.92
N THR A 82 25.56 -21.73 20.86
CA THR A 82 26.04 -22.07 19.53
C THR A 82 25.16 -21.44 18.47
N ALA A 83 25.77 -20.97 17.38
CA ALA A 83 25.07 -20.55 16.19
C ALA A 83 25.85 -20.98 14.94
N TYR A 84 25.16 -21.39 13.87
CA TYR A 84 25.78 -21.71 12.59
C TYR A 84 24.78 -21.67 11.43
N ASN A 85 25.31 -21.60 10.20
CA ASN A 85 24.50 -21.59 8.98
C ASN A 85 24.17 -23.00 8.48
N LYS A 86 22.95 -23.18 7.98
CA LYS A 86 22.47 -24.38 7.30
C LYS A 86 21.85 -24.02 5.95
N THR A 87 22.53 -24.40 4.87
CA THR A 87 22.05 -24.19 3.49
C THR A 87 21.08 -25.31 3.08
N ILE A 88 19.92 -24.92 2.55
CA ILE A 88 18.85 -25.82 2.11
C ILE A 88 18.39 -25.40 0.70
N PRO A 89 19.21 -25.68 -0.34
CA PRO A 89 19.07 -25.05 -1.66
C PRO A 89 18.01 -25.70 -2.57
N ASN A 90 17.46 -26.85 -2.18
CA ASN A 90 16.53 -27.60 -3.02
C ASN A 90 15.60 -28.51 -2.20
N ILE A 91 14.53 -28.98 -2.86
CA ILE A 91 13.49 -29.84 -2.28
C ILE A 91 14.04 -31.17 -1.77
N SER A 92 15.11 -31.71 -2.39
CA SER A 92 15.72 -32.98 -1.93
C SER A 92 16.34 -32.79 -0.55
N THR A 93 17.20 -31.77 -0.39
CA THR A 93 17.80 -31.42 0.90
C THR A 93 16.74 -31.04 1.94
N ALA A 94 15.68 -30.33 1.54
CA ALA A 94 14.58 -29.94 2.42
C ALA A 94 13.75 -31.13 2.93
N ASN A 95 13.76 -32.27 2.22
CA ASN A 95 13.04 -33.49 2.61
C ASN A 95 13.90 -34.56 3.28
N LEU A 96 15.21 -34.32 3.46
CA LEU A 96 16.07 -35.26 4.17
C LEU A 96 15.66 -35.35 5.65
N GLN A 97 15.63 -36.58 6.18
CA GLN A 97 15.43 -36.80 7.62
C GLN A 97 16.56 -36.17 8.44
N SER A 98 17.80 -36.21 7.94
CA SER A 98 18.94 -35.57 8.62
C SER A 98 18.78 -34.05 8.74
N THR A 99 18.20 -33.38 7.74
CA THR A 99 17.87 -31.95 7.82
C THR A 99 16.80 -31.70 8.88
N TYR A 100 15.76 -32.53 8.94
CA TYR A 100 14.73 -32.44 9.99
C TYR A 100 15.34 -32.61 11.38
N ASP A 101 16.07 -33.69 11.61
CA ASP A 101 16.65 -34.05 12.91
C ASP A 101 17.61 -32.96 13.42
N GLU A 102 18.35 -32.35 12.49
CA GLU A 102 19.22 -31.22 12.80
C GLU A 102 18.42 -29.98 13.22
N LEU A 103 17.40 -29.59 12.45
CA LEU A 103 16.60 -28.40 12.70
C LEU A 103 15.81 -28.49 14.00
N ILE A 104 15.20 -29.64 14.33
CA ILE A 104 14.45 -29.82 15.58
C ILE A 104 15.34 -29.78 16.83
N SER A 105 16.66 -29.84 16.67
CA SER A 105 17.61 -29.68 17.79
C SER A 105 17.86 -28.21 18.17
N ALA A 106 17.36 -27.27 17.37
CA ALA A 106 17.49 -25.84 17.61
C ALA A 106 16.54 -25.35 18.70
N LYS A 107 16.95 -24.30 19.41
CA LYS A 107 16.10 -23.48 20.29
C LYS A 107 15.60 -22.23 19.58
N ALA A 108 16.35 -21.74 18.58
CA ALA A 108 15.86 -20.77 17.62
C ALA A 108 16.25 -21.15 16.19
N ILE A 109 15.37 -20.85 15.24
CA ILE A 109 15.67 -20.90 13.81
C ILE A 109 15.53 -19.48 13.25
N PHE A 110 16.53 -19.02 12.51
CA PHE A 110 16.53 -17.71 11.85
C PHE A 110 16.54 -17.86 10.33
N ILE A 111 15.54 -17.30 9.64
CA ILE A 111 15.43 -17.31 8.18
C ILE A 111 16.02 -16.02 7.61
N ARG A 112 17.03 -16.14 6.74
CA ARG A 112 17.71 -14.97 6.15
C ARG A 112 16.81 -14.21 5.16
N GLY A 113 17.29 -13.04 4.75
CA GLY A 113 16.72 -12.32 3.61
C GLY A 113 17.11 -12.96 2.29
N GLY A 114 16.38 -12.63 1.22
CA GLY A 114 16.53 -13.26 -0.09
C GLY A 114 15.28 -13.04 -0.93
N ASP A 115 14.85 -14.08 -1.65
CA ASP A 115 13.56 -14.13 -2.33
C ASP A 115 12.61 -15.04 -1.54
N GLN A 116 11.47 -14.51 -1.09
CA GLN A 116 10.49 -15.30 -0.34
C GLN A 116 9.90 -16.45 -1.17
N TRP A 117 9.89 -16.34 -2.50
CA TRP A 117 9.42 -17.40 -3.38
C TRP A 117 10.31 -18.63 -3.29
N ASP A 118 11.61 -18.46 -3.06
CA ASP A 118 12.53 -19.59 -2.89
C ASP A 118 12.20 -20.39 -1.63
N TYR A 119 11.91 -19.72 -0.50
CA TYR A 119 11.52 -20.41 0.73
C TYR A 119 10.19 -21.15 0.55
N ILE A 120 9.19 -20.49 -0.04
CA ILE A 120 7.87 -21.10 -0.28
C ILE A 120 8.00 -22.30 -1.22
N ARG A 121 8.59 -22.13 -2.41
CA ARG A 121 8.61 -23.19 -3.43
C ARG A 121 9.49 -24.38 -3.06
N LEU A 122 10.51 -24.19 -2.22
CA LEU A 122 11.47 -25.23 -1.88
C LEU A 122 11.15 -25.92 -0.55
N TRP A 123 10.55 -25.21 0.42
CA TRP A 123 10.39 -25.74 1.78
C TRP A 123 8.93 -26.06 2.14
N LYS A 124 7.93 -25.44 1.52
CA LYS A 124 6.52 -25.71 1.83
C LYS A 124 6.16 -27.19 1.69
N GLY A 125 5.54 -27.76 2.71
CA GLY A 125 5.12 -29.16 2.74
C GLY A 125 6.28 -30.16 2.81
N THR A 126 7.52 -29.69 3.02
CA THR A 126 8.68 -30.55 3.21
C THR A 126 8.95 -30.82 4.68
N LYS A 127 9.98 -31.62 4.97
CA LYS A 127 10.42 -31.81 6.35
C LYS A 127 11.01 -30.55 6.99
N VAL A 128 11.51 -29.59 6.22
CA VAL A 128 11.97 -28.30 6.76
C VAL A 128 10.79 -27.54 7.36
N ASP A 129 9.70 -27.36 6.60
CA ASP A 129 8.44 -26.77 7.11
C ASP A 129 7.95 -27.49 8.38
N SER A 130 7.95 -28.83 8.35
CA SER A 130 7.59 -29.64 9.53
C SER A 130 8.53 -29.43 10.73
N ALA A 131 9.83 -29.23 10.50
CA ALA A 131 10.80 -28.99 11.57
C ALA A 131 10.66 -27.59 12.18
N LEU A 132 10.41 -26.56 11.36
CA LEU A 132 10.16 -25.21 11.85
C LEU A 132 8.89 -25.17 12.70
N GLN A 133 7.81 -25.80 12.23
CA GLN A 133 6.60 -25.96 13.02
C GLN A 133 6.85 -26.75 14.31
N TYR A 134 7.67 -27.81 14.28
CA TYR A 134 8.04 -28.55 15.48
C TYR A 134 8.76 -27.67 16.49
N VAL A 135 9.79 -26.92 16.09
CA VAL A 135 10.53 -26.02 16.98
C VAL A 135 9.60 -24.98 17.58
N PHE A 136 8.75 -24.36 16.77
CA PHE A 136 7.75 -23.41 17.22
C PHE A 136 6.77 -24.02 18.23
N ASN A 137 6.15 -25.17 17.90
CA ASN A 137 5.18 -25.84 18.77
C ASN A 137 5.78 -26.41 20.07
N ASN A 138 7.11 -26.45 20.18
CA ASN A 138 7.83 -26.84 21.39
C ASN A 138 8.43 -25.62 22.14
N GLY A 139 7.88 -24.42 21.92
CA GLY A 139 8.24 -23.20 22.64
C GLY A 139 9.50 -22.50 22.13
N GLY A 140 10.07 -22.94 21.00
CA GLY A 140 11.24 -22.31 20.39
C GLY A 140 10.93 -21.00 19.68
N VAL A 141 11.98 -20.32 19.20
CA VAL A 141 11.87 -19.05 18.47
C VAL A 141 11.99 -19.30 16.98
N ILE A 142 11.06 -18.80 16.16
CA ILE A 142 11.24 -18.68 14.71
C ILE A 142 11.34 -17.21 14.35
N ALA A 143 12.45 -16.81 13.76
CA ALA A 143 12.68 -15.43 13.36
C ALA A 143 13.06 -15.33 11.89
N GLY A 144 12.87 -14.17 11.29
CA GLY A 144 13.32 -13.94 9.92
C GLY A 144 13.43 -12.47 9.57
N THR A 145 14.28 -12.16 8.59
CA THR A 145 14.51 -10.80 8.09
C THR A 145 14.15 -10.69 6.61
N SER A 146 13.54 -9.56 6.22
CA SER A 146 13.15 -9.30 4.82
C SER A 146 12.25 -10.43 4.26
N ALA A 147 12.71 -11.20 3.26
CA ALA A 147 12.00 -12.37 2.75
C ALA A 147 11.69 -13.43 3.81
N GLY A 148 12.61 -13.65 4.77
CA GLY A 148 12.39 -14.57 5.88
C GLY A 148 11.29 -14.12 6.83
N ALA A 149 11.07 -12.81 7.00
CA ALA A 149 9.95 -12.27 7.78
C ALA A 149 8.62 -12.37 7.01
N ALA A 150 8.67 -12.21 5.70
CA ALA A 150 7.49 -12.22 4.83
C ALA A 150 6.79 -13.58 4.72
N VAL A 151 7.39 -14.65 5.28
CA VAL A 151 6.86 -16.02 5.28
C VAL A 151 6.46 -16.53 6.67
N LEU A 152 6.45 -15.66 7.69
CA LEU A 152 6.11 -16.05 9.07
C LEU A 152 4.61 -15.91 9.37
N GLY A 153 3.85 -15.30 8.45
CA GLY A 153 2.43 -15.05 8.61
C GLY A 153 1.60 -16.32 8.42
N ASP A 154 0.29 -16.15 8.46
CA ASP A 154 -0.68 -17.16 8.02
C ASP A 154 -0.93 -17.10 6.51
N TYR A 155 -0.75 -15.89 5.96
CA TYR A 155 -0.79 -15.62 4.54
C TYR A 155 0.44 -14.82 4.13
N ASP A 156 1.08 -15.27 3.05
CA ASP A 156 2.34 -14.71 2.59
C ASP A 156 2.18 -14.13 1.19
N PHE A 157 2.72 -12.93 0.97
CA PHE A 157 2.94 -12.45 -0.40
C PHE A 157 4.08 -13.25 -1.03
N ASN A 158 3.77 -14.09 -2.04
CA ASN A 158 4.69 -15.13 -2.46
C ASN A 158 5.81 -14.67 -3.41
N ALA A 159 5.69 -13.46 -4.00
CA ALA A 159 6.64 -12.88 -4.95
C ALA A 159 7.04 -13.75 -6.16
N GLN A 160 6.27 -14.77 -6.53
CA GLN A 160 6.60 -15.69 -7.64
C GLN A 160 6.90 -14.98 -8.97
N ASN A 161 6.21 -13.86 -9.22
CA ASN A 161 6.36 -13.04 -10.42
C ASN A 161 7.15 -11.74 -10.16
N GLY A 162 7.98 -11.74 -9.12
CA GLY A 162 8.70 -10.59 -8.59
C GLY A 162 7.87 -9.77 -7.59
N SER A 163 8.51 -8.75 -7.02
CA SER A 163 7.86 -7.82 -6.08
C SER A 163 6.74 -7.03 -6.77
N ALA A 164 5.67 -6.76 -6.03
CA ALA A 164 4.66 -5.79 -6.44
C ALA A 164 5.09 -4.36 -6.06
N TYR A 165 4.97 -3.41 -7.00
CA TYR A 165 5.22 -1.99 -6.76
C TYR A 165 3.96 -1.29 -6.26
N PRO A 166 4.07 -0.28 -5.37
CA PRO A 166 2.91 0.30 -4.70
C PRO A 166 1.95 1.04 -5.63
N ASP A 167 2.44 1.72 -6.65
CA ASP A 167 1.65 2.38 -7.68
C ASP A 167 0.89 1.37 -8.55
N GLU A 168 1.56 0.32 -9.04
CA GLU A 168 0.91 -0.76 -9.80
C GLU A 168 -0.18 -1.47 -8.97
N ALA A 169 0.12 -1.78 -7.70
CA ALA A 169 -0.80 -2.44 -6.79
C ALA A 169 -2.03 -1.58 -6.48
N LEU A 170 -1.84 -0.27 -6.30
CA LEU A 170 -2.94 0.69 -6.14
C LEU A 170 -3.75 0.84 -7.42
N GLN A 171 -3.12 0.81 -8.60
CA GLN A 171 -3.82 0.89 -9.88
C GLN A 171 -4.72 -0.33 -10.11
N ASN A 172 -4.20 -1.52 -9.85
CA ASN A 172 -4.92 -2.77 -10.01
C ASN A 172 -4.51 -3.75 -8.90
N PRO A 173 -5.31 -3.92 -7.83
CA PRO A 173 -4.98 -4.82 -6.74
C PRO A 173 -4.96 -6.30 -7.16
N PHE A 174 -5.40 -6.66 -8.37
CA PHE A 174 -5.52 -8.04 -8.86
C PHE A 174 -4.53 -8.38 -9.99
N TYR A 175 -3.54 -7.53 -10.24
CA TYR A 175 -2.57 -7.77 -11.30
C TYR A 175 -1.67 -8.98 -11.03
N THR A 176 -0.93 -9.42 -12.05
CA THR A 176 -0.24 -10.72 -12.10
C THR A 176 0.79 -10.95 -10.99
N ARG A 177 1.32 -9.90 -10.36
CA ARG A 177 2.26 -10.00 -9.22
C ARG A 177 1.57 -10.10 -7.86
N MET A 178 0.28 -9.79 -7.73
CA MET A 178 -0.48 -9.90 -6.47
C MET A 178 -0.87 -11.35 -6.22
N LYS A 179 0.13 -12.15 -5.83
CA LYS A 179 0.01 -13.58 -5.56
C LYS A 179 0.33 -13.86 -4.10
N PHE A 180 -0.51 -14.71 -3.52
CA PHE A 180 -0.48 -15.03 -2.11
C PHE A 180 -0.39 -16.53 -1.94
N GLU A 181 0.28 -16.94 -0.89
CA GLU A 181 0.38 -18.32 -0.44
C GLU A 181 -0.21 -18.42 0.97
N ASN A 182 -0.75 -19.60 1.30
CA ASN A 182 -1.13 -19.95 2.67
C ASN A 182 -0.70 -21.40 2.95
N ASN A 183 -0.82 -21.85 4.20
CA ASN A 183 -0.37 -23.19 4.61
C ASN A 183 1.15 -23.38 4.47
N PHE A 184 1.91 -22.32 4.72
CA PHE A 184 3.36 -22.38 4.83
C PHE A 184 3.77 -21.70 6.15
N LEU A 185 4.40 -22.45 7.06
CA LEU A 185 4.71 -22.07 8.44
C LEU A 185 3.50 -21.68 9.31
N ASN A 186 2.65 -20.74 8.89
CA ASN A 186 1.42 -20.30 9.55
C ASN A 186 1.60 -19.95 11.04
N LEU A 187 2.67 -19.23 11.38
CA LEU A 187 3.10 -19.06 12.78
C LEU A 187 2.32 -17.98 13.51
N VAL A 188 1.87 -16.95 12.78
CA VAL A 188 1.10 -15.83 13.32
C VAL A 188 -0.29 -15.81 12.66
N PRO A 189 -1.34 -16.31 13.33
CA PRO A 189 -2.67 -16.44 12.75
C PRO A 189 -3.23 -15.13 12.22
N ASN A 190 -3.90 -15.18 11.06
CA ASN A 190 -4.54 -14.03 10.40
C ASN A 190 -3.59 -12.85 10.08
N VAL A 191 -2.27 -13.04 10.07
CA VAL A 191 -1.30 -11.98 9.78
C VAL A 191 -0.65 -12.17 8.41
N LEU A 192 -0.45 -11.05 7.71
CA LEU A 192 0.39 -10.93 6.51
C LEU A 192 1.47 -9.88 6.77
N PHE A 193 2.73 -10.27 6.64
CA PHE A 193 3.88 -9.37 6.80
C PHE A 193 4.34 -8.77 5.45
N ASP A 194 4.70 -7.48 5.44
CA ASP A 194 5.46 -6.84 4.35
C ASP A 194 6.66 -6.10 4.94
N THR A 195 7.80 -6.15 4.26
CA THR A 195 9.10 -5.68 4.75
C THR A 195 9.64 -4.53 3.90
N HIS A 196 10.73 -3.87 4.31
CA HIS A 196 11.23 -2.66 3.64
C HIS A 196 10.11 -1.64 3.37
N PHE A 197 9.28 -1.44 4.39
CA PHE A 197 7.93 -0.94 4.21
C PHE A 197 7.88 0.54 3.79
N ILE A 198 8.29 1.46 4.67
CA ILE A 198 8.27 2.89 4.35
C ILE A 198 9.34 3.28 3.31
N GLU A 199 10.48 2.58 3.28
CA GLU A 199 11.59 2.81 2.35
C GLU A 199 11.14 2.65 0.90
N ARG A 200 10.20 1.73 0.67
CA ARG A 200 9.65 1.42 -0.65
C ARG A 200 8.21 1.91 -0.83
N ALA A 201 7.75 2.82 0.04
CA ALA A 201 6.39 3.38 0.02
C ALA A 201 5.27 2.32 -0.04
N ARG A 202 5.43 1.20 0.66
CA ARG A 202 4.56 0.01 0.54
C ARG A 202 3.22 0.10 1.26
N HIS A 203 2.86 1.26 1.83
CA HIS A 203 1.56 1.48 2.47
C HIS A 203 0.40 1.15 1.51
N GLY A 204 0.40 1.76 0.32
CA GLY A 204 -0.63 1.49 -0.69
C GLY A 204 -0.66 0.04 -1.16
N ARG A 205 0.52 -0.59 -1.28
CA ARG A 205 0.66 -2.00 -1.68
C ARG A 205 0.02 -2.94 -0.66
N LEU A 206 0.36 -2.80 0.62
CA LEU A 206 -0.17 -3.67 1.68
C LEU A 206 -1.69 -3.50 1.83
N ILE A 207 -2.19 -2.26 1.76
CA ILE A 207 -3.64 -2.00 1.77
C ILE A 207 -4.33 -2.68 0.56
N ALA A 208 -3.73 -2.60 -0.63
CA ALA A 208 -4.22 -3.28 -1.83
C ALA A 208 -4.21 -4.82 -1.69
N MET A 209 -3.23 -5.39 -0.98
CA MET A 209 -3.19 -6.84 -0.69
C MET A 209 -4.35 -7.27 0.21
N LEU A 210 -4.60 -6.52 1.29
CA LEU A 210 -5.72 -6.81 2.20
C LEU A 210 -7.06 -6.74 1.48
N TYR A 211 -7.26 -5.72 0.65
CA TYR A 211 -8.45 -5.60 -0.19
C TYR A 211 -8.57 -6.77 -1.20
N ASN A 212 -7.47 -7.17 -1.84
CA ASN A 212 -7.48 -8.31 -2.76
C ASN A 212 -7.95 -9.60 -2.07
N LEU A 213 -7.37 -9.93 -0.91
CA LEU A 213 -7.69 -11.15 -0.17
C LEU A 213 -9.12 -11.13 0.38
N HIS A 214 -9.59 -9.99 0.86
CA HIS A 214 -10.99 -9.81 1.21
C HIS A 214 -11.90 -10.05 0.01
N PHE A 215 -11.62 -9.40 -1.13
CA PHE A 215 -12.49 -9.47 -2.31
C PHE A 215 -12.55 -10.88 -2.91
N ASN A 216 -11.40 -11.58 -3.00
CA ASN A 216 -11.33 -12.89 -3.64
C ASN A 216 -11.74 -14.05 -2.73
N SER A 217 -11.49 -13.93 -1.43
CA SER A 217 -11.60 -15.07 -0.49
C SER A 217 -12.50 -14.78 0.72
N GLY A 218 -12.96 -13.54 0.90
CA GLY A 218 -13.73 -13.13 2.08
C GLY A 218 -12.90 -13.06 3.37
N ILE A 219 -11.57 -13.00 3.27
CA ILE A 219 -10.65 -13.09 4.41
C ILE A 219 -10.20 -11.70 4.82
N ASP A 220 -10.41 -11.36 6.09
CA ASP A 220 -9.98 -10.11 6.72
C ASP A 220 -8.73 -10.34 7.59
N LEU A 221 -7.56 -10.08 7.00
CA LEU A 221 -6.28 -10.20 7.68
C LEU A 221 -5.86 -8.92 8.42
N ILE A 222 -4.88 -9.09 9.32
CA ILE A 222 -4.04 -8.03 9.85
C ILE A 222 -2.80 -7.91 8.97
N GLY A 223 -2.65 -6.79 8.26
CA GLY A 223 -1.45 -6.48 7.51
C GLY A 223 -0.42 -5.78 8.39
N VAL A 224 0.82 -6.23 8.38
CA VAL A 224 1.91 -5.68 9.20
C VAL A 224 3.05 -5.24 8.29
N GLY A 225 3.18 -3.94 8.09
CA GLY A 225 4.30 -3.32 7.41
C GLY A 225 5.46 -3.05 8.36
N ILE A 226 6.63 -3.58 8.07
CA ILE A 226 7.84 -3.49 8.90
C ILE A 226 8.89 -2.68 8.15
N ASP A 227 9.25 -1.51 8.70
CA ASP A 227 10.32 -0.68 8.16
C ASP A 227 11.69 -1.37 8.27
N ASP A 228 12.66 -0.94 7.46
CA ASP A 228 14.07 -1.29 7.67
C ASP A 228 14.50 -0.95 9.09
N ARG A 229 15.44 -1.75 9.58
CA ARG A 229 16.04 -1.60 10.91
C ARG A 229 15.01 -1.62 12.03
N THR A 230 13.94 -2.39 11.84
CA THR A 230 12.80 -2.49 12.75
C THR A 230 12.33 -3.94 12.80
N ALA A 231 11.82 -4.35 13.96
CA ALA A 231 11.28 -5.68 14.17
C ALA A 231 10.02 -5.62 15.03
N ILE A 232 9.15 -6.61 14.84
CA ILE A 232 8.07 -6.95 15.76
C ILE A 232 8.35 -8.35 16.29
N CYS A 233 8.59 -8.47 17.60
CA CYS A 233 8.82 -9.74 18.25
C CYS A 233 7.60 -10.14 19.09
N ILE A 234 6.96 -11.25 18.72
CA ILE A 234 5.64 -11.72 19.17
C ILE A 234 5.82 -12.91 20.10
N SER A 235 5.19 -12.80 21.26
CA SER A 235 5.15 -13.85 22.29
C SER A 235 3.94 -14.78 22.14
N PRO A 236 3.92 -15.95 22.79
CA PRO A 236 2.89 -16.97 22.59
C PRO A 236 1.45 -16.54 22.92
N ASP A 237 1.27 -15.49 23.72
CA ASP A 237 -0.03 -14.90 24.03
C ASP A 237 -0.53 -13.90 22.96
N GLY A 238 0.23 -13.73 21.87
CA GLY A 238 -0.08 -12.84 20.76
C GLY A 238 0.34 -11.39 20.97
N ILE A 239 1.10 -11.07 22.02
CA ILE A 239 1.63 -9.72 22.25
C ILE A 239 2.93 -9.54 21.47
N GLY A 240 2.95 -8.58 20.55
CA GLY A 240 4.12 -8.17 19.77
C GLY A 240 4.72 -6.86 20.27
N GLU A 241 6.01 -6.88 20.60
CA GLU A 241 6.81 -5.71 20.99
C GLU A 241 7.58 -5.15 19.79
N VAL A 242 7.47 -3.84 19.56
CA VAL A 242 8.20 -3.14 18.50
C VAL A 242 9.62 -2.82 18.95
N MET A 243 10.61 -3.16 18.12
CA MET A 243 12.03 -2.90 18.36
C MET A 243 12.70 -2.25 17.14
N GLY A 244 13.83 -1.57 17.37
CA GLY A 244 14.63 -0.96 16.31
C GLY A 244 14.41 0.55 16.16
N SER A 245 14.67 1.06 14.96
CA SER A 245 14.80 2.50 14.68
C SER A 245 13.65 3.11 13.86
N GLY A 246 12.94 2.29 13.09
CA GLY A 246 11.79 2.70 12.29
C GLY A 246 10.45 2.49 13.04
N ALA A 247 9.40 2.24 12.25
CA ALA A 247 8.06 1.94 12.76
C ALA A 247 7.50 0.61 12.21
N ILE A 248 6.50 0.09 12.90
CA ILE A 248 5.60 -0.94 12.41
C ILE A 248 4.27 -0.29 12.10
N THR A 249 3.73 -0.49 10.91
CA THR A 249 2.38 -0.03 10.56
C THR A 249 1.45 -1.23 10.40
N ILE A 250 0.44 -1.29 11.25
CA ILE A 250 -0.53 -2.37 11.33
C ILE A 250 -1.84 -1.89 10.72
N PHE A 251 -2.40 -2.62 9.76
CA PHE A 251 -3.70 -2.37 9.13
C PHE A 251 -4.64 -3.53 9.40
N TYR A 252 -5.90 -3.24 9.70
CA TYR A 252 -6.93 -4.28 9.81
C TYR A 252 -8.32 -3.72 9.59
N LYS A 253 -9.22 -4.58 9.12
CA LYS A 253 -10.64 -4.26 9.00
C LYS A 253 -11.29 -4.29 10.40
N ASP A 254 -12.09 -3.27 10.69
CA ASP A 254 -13.07 -3.26 11.78
C ASP A 254 -14.48 -2.96 11.27
N ASP A 255 -15.42 -2.67 12.17
CA ASP A 255 -16.83 -2.40 11.83
C ASP A 255 -17.04 -1.10 11.06
N LEU A 256 -16.11 -0.13 11.15
CA LEU A 256 -16.18 1.13 10.42
C LEU A 256 -15.55 1.02 9.03
N THR A 257 -14.67 0.04 8.83
CA THR A 257 -14.03 -0.18 7.52
C THR A 257 -15.05 -0.71 6.50
N LYS A 258 -15.16 -0.02 5.36
CA LYS A 258 -15.97 -0.46 4.21
C LYS A 258 -15.10 -0.65 2.98
N TYR A 259 -15.33 -1.78 2.29
CA TYR A 259 -14.75 -2.05 0.99
C TYR A 259 -15.85 -2.01 -0.07
N SER A 260 -15.61 -1.29 -1.17
CA SER A 260 -16.51 -1.32 -2.32
C SER A 260 -16.29 -2.59 -3.14
N THR A 261 -17.16 -2.84 -4.11
CA THR A 261 -16.85 -3.75 -5.21
C THR A 261 -15.78 -3.15 -6.13
N TYR A 262 -14.98 -3.99 -6.77
CA TYR A 262 -14.09 -3.58 -7.87
C TYR A 262 -14.87 -3.59 -9.18
N THR A 263 -15.00 -2.44 -9.83
CA THR A 263 -15.76 -2.32 -11.09
C THR A 263 -15.01 -1.42 -12.05
N SER A 264 -14.68 -1.94 -13.24
CA SER A 264 -14.00 -1.20 -14.31
C SER A 264 -12.71 -0.48 -13.85
N GLY A 265 -11.90 -1.13 -13.01
CA GLY A 265 -10.67 -0.53 -12.47
C GLY A 265 -10.88 0.41 -11.28
N LYS A 266 -12.12 0.56 -10.79
CA LYS A 266 -12.48 1.50 -9.72
C LYS A 266 -12.85 0.77 -8.43
N TYR A 267 -12.37 1.30 -7.31
CA TYR A 267 -12.66 0.79 -5.98
C TYR A 267 -12.44 1.85 -4.91
N THR A 268 -13.04 1.61 -3.74
CA THR A 268 -12.92 2.44 -2.55
C THR A 268 -12.66 1.55 -1.34
N ILE A 269 -11.76 2.04 -0.49
CA ILE A 269 -11.51 1.52 0.85
C ILE A 269 -11.77 2.69 1.78
N GLU A 270 -12.78 2.59 2.62
CA GLU A 270 -13.16 3.63 3.57
C GLU A 270 -12.77 3.20 4.98
N ASN A 271 -12.14 4.08 5.74
CA ASN A 271 -11.94 3.92 7.18
C ASN A 271 -11.21 2.62 7.60
N LEU A 272 -10.22 2.20 6.83
CA LEU A 272 -9.35 1.09 7.23
C LEU A 272 -8.59 1.47 8.50
N LYS A 273 -8.75 0.68 9.58
CA LYS A 273 -8.09 0.97 10.86
C LYS A 273 -6.61 0.70 10.74
N SER A 274 -5.81 1.57 11.35
CA SER A 274 -4.37 1.33 11.48
C SER A 274 -3.77 1.91 12.74
N HIS A 275 -2.62 1.34 13.12
CA HIS A 275 -1.71 1.90 14.10
C HIS A 275 -0.32 1.97 13.47
N SER A 276 0.39 3.06 13.67
CA SER A 276 1.83 3.12 13.41
C SER A 276 2.53 3.16 14.77
N LEU A 277 3.50 2.29 15.00
CA LEU A 277 4.06 2.02 16.32
C LEU A 277 5.58 2.05 16.24
N THR A 278 6.25 2.78 17.15
CA THR A 278 7.71 2.84 17.23
C THR A 278 8.23 1.97 18.38
N LYS A 279 9.55 1.90 18.55
CA LYS A 279 10.21 1.13 19.61
C LYS A 279 9.49 1.24 20.97
N GLY A 280 9.26 0.08 21.59
CA GLY A 280 8.71 -0.08 22.94
C GLY A 280 7.19 -0.15 23.00
N TRP A 281 6.47 0.13 21.92
CA TRP A 281 5.03 -0.09 21.85
C TRP A 281 4.73 -1.59 21.72
N GLU A 282 3.60 -2.03 22.29
CA GLU A 282 3.14 -3.41 22.17
C GLU A 282 1.72 -3.49 21.61
N PHE A 283 1.49 -4.43 20.70
CA PHE A 283 0.20 -4.71 20.07
C PHE A 283 -0.19 -6.17 20.27
N ASN A 284 -1.44 -6.41 20.66
CA ASN A 284 -1.99 -7.75 20.81
C ASN A 284 -2.74 -8.17 19.54
N PHE A 285 -2.20 -9.15 18.83
CA PHE A 285 -2.74 -9.66 17.58
C PHE A 285 -4.05 -10.44 17.75
N ASN A 286 -4.34 -10.95 18.95
CA ASN A 286 -5.57 -11.66 19.26
C ASN A 286 -6.74 -10.70 19.50
N THR A 287 -6.51 -9.59 20.20
CA THR A 287 -7.56 -8.60 20.54
C THR A 287 -7.62 -7.42 19.57
N LYS A 288 -6.56 -7.19 18.78
CA LYS A 288 -6.35 -6.01 17.93
C LYS A 288 -6.24 -4.70 18.72
N GLU A 289 -5.68 -4.78 19.93
CA GLU A 289 -5.52 -3.64 20.84
C GLU A 289 -4.04 -3.37 21.14
N ILE A 290 -3.73 -2.09 21.40
CA ILE A 290 -2.41 -1.70 21.93
C ILE A 290 -2.36 -2.12 23.40
N SER A 291 -1.46 -3.05 23.73
CA SER A 291 -1.32 -3.60 25.08
C SER A 291 -0.41 -2.79 25.98
N PHE A 292 0.54 -2.07 25.38
CA PHE A 292 1.44 -1.20 26.12
C PHE A 292 1.80 0.05 25.31
N ILE A 293 1.77 1.20 25.99
CA ILE A 293 2.13 2.50 25.45
C ILE A 293 3.34 3.03 26.24
N PRO A 294 4.47 3.31 25.58
CA PRO A 294 5.65 3.87 26.23
C PRO A 294 5.39 5.22 26.88
N SER A 295 6.15 5.53 27.93
CA SER A 295 6.10 6.84 28.60
C SER A 295 6.57 8.01 27.73
N SER A 296 7.25 7.75 26.61
CA SER A 296 7.62 8.77 25.62
C SER A 296 6.41 9.34 24.87
N ALA A 297 5.36 8.51 24.69
CA ALA A 297 4.15 8.89 23.99
C ALA A 297 3.47 10.11 24.63
N LYS A 298 2.88 10.95 23.78
CA LYS A 298 2.22 12.20 24.15
C LYS A 298 0.74 12.13 23.81
N ASP A 299 -0.07 12.73 24.68
CA ASP A 299 -1.51 12.87 24.45
C ASP A 299 -1.81 13.78 23.26
N VAL A 300 -2.90 13.46 22.56
CA VAL A 300 -3.52 14.29 21.54
C VAL A 300 -4.89 14.72 22.04
N ASP A 301 -5.16 16.03 22.00
CA ASP A 301 -6.49 16.56 22.29
C ASP A 301 -7.44 16.28 21.12
N THR A 302 -8.32 15.29 21.31
CA THR A 302 -9.35 14.90 20.35
C THR A 302 -10.55 15.84 20.33
N ASN A 303 -10.72 16.71 21.34
CA ASN A 303 -11.88 17.61 21.47
C ASN A 303 -11.69 18.97 20.79
N ARG A 304 -10.53 19.22 20.18
CA ARG A 304 -10.24 20.50 19.52
C ARG A 304 -11.10 20.72 18.27
N ASN A 305 -11.55 21.96 18.07
CA ASN A 305 -12.38 22.36 16.94
C ASN A 305 -11.72 22.01 15.59
N TRP A 306 -12.51 21.50 14.65
CA TRP A 306 -12.09 21.25 13.28
C TRP A 306 -11.91 22.55 12.51
N GLN A 307 -10.71 22.83 12.01
CA GLN A 307 -10.45 24.02 11.18
C GLN A 307 -10.77 23.70 9.73
N LEU A 308 -11.91 24.16 9.23
CA LEU A 308 -12.31 23.97 7.83
C LEU A 308 -11.45 24.79 6.85
N PRO A 309 -11.42 24.41 5.55
CA PRO A 309 -10.83 25.23 4.50
C PRO A 309 -11.41 26.64 4.49
N LEU A 310 -10.55 27.66 4.36
CA LEU A 310 -10.96 29.06 4.29
C LEU A 310 -11.59 29.44 2.94
N THR A 311 -11.22 28.71 1.89
CA THR A 311 -11.69 28.89 0.52
C THR A 311 -11.58 27.57 -0.23
N ASP A 312 -12.17 27.49 -1.42
CA ASP A 312 -12.03 26.36 -2.30
C ASP A 312 -10.63 26.31 -2.88
N PHE A 313 -9.99 25.14 -2.86
CA PHE A 313 -8.68 25.00 -3.46
C PHE A 313 -8.45 23.63 -4.08
N TYR A 314 -7.48 23.61 -4.99
CA TYR A 314 -7.18 22.46 -5.84
C TYR A 314 -5.71 22.10 -5.71
N LEU A 315 -5.45 20.81 -5.59
CA LEU A 315 -4.10 20.25 -5.49
C LEU A 315 -3.90 19.25 -6.61
N THR A 316 -2.75 19.29 -7.28
CA THR A 316 -2.35 18.27 -8.25
C THR A 316 -1.22 17.40 -7.72
N GLY A 317 -1.10 16.19 -8.26
CA GLY A 317 -0.09 15.22 -7.85
C GLY A 317 1.32 15.43 -8.41
N SER A 318 1.53 16.41 -9.31
CA SER A 318 2.83 16.64 -9.95
C SER A 318 3.14 18.10 -10.27
N ASN A 319 4.44 18.38 -10.42
CA ASN A 319 4.98 19.69 -10.82
C ASN A 319 4.96 19.91 -12.34
N ASP A 320 4.57 18.90 -13.13
CA ASP A 320 4.49 19.03 -14.58
C ASP A 320 3.30 19.92 -14.95
N ILE A 321 3.61 21.18 -15.24
CA ILE A 321 2.62 22.20 -15.62
C ILE A 321 1.82 21.78 -16.84
N ASN A 322 2.48 21.24 -17.87
CA ASN A 322 1.84 20.94 -19.16
C ASN A 322 0.84 19.79 -19.01
N SER A 323 1.24 18.73 -18.32
CA SER A 323 0.39 17.58 -18.05
C SER A 323 -0.84 17.91 -17.19
N ASN A 324 -0.84 19.07 -16.51
CA ASN A 324 -1.92 19.53 -15.64
C ASN A 324 -2.80 20.63 -16.26
N PHE A 325 -2.66 20.97 -17.56
CA PHE A 325 -3.53 21.98 -18.17
C PHE A 325 -5.00 21.58 -18.23
N SER A 326 -5.32 20.28 -18.34
CA SER A 326 -6.71 19.80 -18.21
C SER A 326 -7.28 20.08 -16.82
N ASN A 327 -6.46 19.92 -15.77
CA ASN A 327 -6.79 20.22 -14.39
C ASN A 327 -6.96 21.73 -14.16
N LEU A 328 -6.06 22.55 -14.73
CA LEU A 328 -6.19 24.00 -14.69
C LEU A 328 -7.46 24.47 -15.42
N ASN A 329 -7.77 23.91 -16.59
CA ASN A 329 -8.99 24.23 -17.33
C ASN A 329 -10.24 23.94 -16.50
N HIS A 330 -10.30 22.76 -15.87
CA HIS A 330 -11.39 22.38 -14.99
C HIS A 330 -11.56 23.40 -13.85
N PHE A 331 -10.46 23.79 -13.19
CA PHE A 331 -10.48 24.79 -12.14
C PHE A 331 -11.03 26.14 -12.62
N LEU A 332 -10.52 26.65 -13.75
CA LEU A 332 -10.94 27.96 -14.27
C LEU A 332 -12.42 27.96 -14.67
N ALA A 333 -12.87 26.89 -15.35
CA ALA A 333 -14.26 26.74 -15.77
C ALA A 333 -15.21 26.58 -14.57
N HIS A 334 -14.87 25.71 -13.61
CA HIS A 334 -15.71 25.44 -12.43
C HIS A 334 -15.92 26.66 -11.54
N ASN A 335 -14.91 27.54 -11.46
CA ASN A 335 -14.96 28.74 -10.61
C ASN A 335 -15.38 30.01 -11.38
N ASN A 336 -15.72 29.92 -12.67
CA ASN A 336 -15.99 31.07 -13.54
C ASN A 336 -14.89 32.15 -13.46
N SER A 337 -13.63 31.71 -13.44
CA SER A 337 -12.48 32.60 -13.26
C SER A 337 -12.28 33.52 -14.46
N THR A 338 -12.22 34.83 -14.22
CA THR A 338 -12.07 35.84 -15.29
C THR A 338 -10.77 36.63 -15.22
N ASN A 339 -10.20 36.82 -14.02
CA ASN A 339 -8.93 37.52 -13.82
C ASN A 339 -7.99 36.66 -12.97
N VAL A 340 -7.09 35.93 -13.63
CA VAL A 340 -6.21 34.94 -13.01
C VAL A 340 -4.92 35.62 -12.52
N LEU A 341 -4.60 35.51 -11.22
CA LEU A 341 -3.28 35.90 -10.73
C LEU A 341 -2.39 34.67 -10.60
N VAL A 342 -1.32 34.63 -11.39
CA VAL A 342 -0.26 33.62 -11.29
C VAL A 342 0.76 34.11 -10.26
N ILE A 343 0.97 33.33 -9.20
CA ILE A 343 1.90 33.63 -8.11
C ILE A 343 3.07 32.66 -8.18
N SER A 344 4.29 33.17 -8.28
CA SER A 344 5.51 32.36 -8.35
C SER A 344 6.73 33.10 -7.81
N HIS A 345 7.89 32.45 -7.80
CA HIS A 345 9.18 33.06 -7.53
C HIS A 345 9.93 33.33 -8.86
N PRO A 346 10.72 34.41 -9.00
CA PRO A 346 11.44 34.73 -10.25
C PRO A 346 12.26 33.58 -10.87
N GLY A 347 12.75 32.66 -10.03
CA GLY A 347 13.49 31.47 -10.48
C GLY A 347 12.68 30.43 -11.25
N PHE A 348 11.35 30.60 -11.38
CA PHE A 348 10.44 29.67 -12.06
C PHE A 348 9.75 30.30 -13.27
N SER A 349 10.41 31.23 -13.95
CA SER A 349 9.88 31.94 -15.13
C SER A 349 9.43 31.00 -16.26
N ASN A 350 10.05 29.83 -16.42
CA ASN A 350 9.63 28.82 -17.40
C ASN A 350 8.23 28.25 -17.07
N SER A 351 7.99 27.87 -15.81
CA SER A 351 6.69 27.38 -15.35
C SER A 351 5.62 28.46 -15.51
N VAL A 352 5.94 29.70 -15.13
CA VAL A 352 5.04 30.85 -15.32
C VAL A 352 4.74 31.06 -16.80
N SER A 353 5.75 31.02 -17.67
CA SER A 353 5.57 31.22 -19.12
C SER A 353 4.67 30.14 -19.73
N ALA A 354 4.80 28.89 -19.31
CA ALA A 354 3.90 27.81 -19.75
C ALA A 354 2.43 28.11 -19.36
N ILE A 355 2.21 28.54 -18.12
CA ILE A 355 0.86 28.91 -17.63
C ILE A 355 0.32 30.12 -18.38
N THR A 356 1.10 31.20 -18.52
CA THR A 356 0.62 32.43 -19.17
C THR A 356 0.39 32.24 -20.67
N ASN A 357 1.20 31.41 -21.34
CA ASN A 357 0.95 31.01 -22.73
C ASN A 357 -0.39 30.27 -22.85
N TYR A 358 -0.64 29.30 -21.97
CA TYR A 358 -1.91 28.59 -21.92
C TYR A 358 -3.10 29.54 -21.68
N LEU A 359 -3.00 30.44 -20.69
CA LEU A 359 -4.05 31.41 -20.38
C LEU A 359 -4.31 32.35 -21.57
N SER A 360 -3.25 32.85 -22.22
CA SER A 360 -3.35 33.72 -23.40
C SER A 360 -4.03 33.01 -24.57
N SER A 361 -3.61 31.77 -24.87
CA SER A 361 -4.21 30.97 -25.95
C SER A 361 -5.69 30.64 -25.72
N ASN A 362 -6.14 30.65 -24.47
CA ASN A 362 -7.54 30.41 -24.08
C ASN A 362 -8.29 31.70 -23.69
N SER A 363 -7.74 32.88 -24.02
CA SER A 363 -8.39 34.20 -23.83
C SER A 363 -8.77 34.55 -22.38
N TYR A 364 -8.02 34.05 -21.39
CA TYR A 364 -8.18 34.49 -20.00
C TYR A 364 -7.41 35.80 -19.75
N ASN A 365 -8.00 36.72 -18.98
CA ASN A 365 -7.22 37.84 -18.44
C ASN A 365 -6.35 37.33 -17.30
N TYR A 366 -5.10 37.75 -17.26
CA TYR A 366 -4.18 37.35 -16.20
C TYR A 366 -3.19 38.43 -15.84
N SER A 367 -2.64 38.31 -14.64
CA SER A 367 -1.47 39.04 -14.18
C SER A 367 -0.51 38.10 -13.47
N VAL A 368 0.74 38.52 -13.32
CA VAL A 368 1.79 37.74 -12.64
C VAL A 368 2.30 38.53 -11.45
N LEU A 369 2.42 37.84 -10.31
CA LEU A 369 3.13 38.27 -9.12
C LEU A 369 4.34 37.36 -8.91
N TYR A 370 5.53 37.92 -9.12
CA TYR A 370 6.78 37.28 -8.73
C TYR A 370 7.11 37.68 -7.29
N LEU A 371 6.86 36.80 -6.33
CA LEU A 371 7.04 37.08 -4.92
C LEU A 371 8.52 37.01 -4.52
N THR A 372 8.98 38.03 -3.80
CA THR A 372 10.32 38.09 -3.20
C THR A 372 10.23 38.77 -1.83
N SER A 373 11.29 38.72 -1.04
CA SER A 373 11.34 39.49 0.22
C SER A 373 11.31 41.01 -0.01
N SER A 374 11.68 41.50 -1.20
CA SER A 374 11.79 42.92 -1.50
C SER A 374 10.47 43.59 -1.90
N ASN A 375 9.45 42.83 -2.32
CA ASN A 375 8.18 43.39 -2.81
C ASN A 375 6.97 43.13 -1.91
N LEU A 376 7.18 42.61 -0.69
CA LEU A 376 6.10 42.32 0.27
C LEU A 376 5.23 43.55 0.65
N ASN A 377 5.74 44.75 0.43
CA ASN A 377 5.04 46.01 0.70
C ASN A 377 4.76 46.83 -0.58
N ASP A 378 4.78 46.20 -1.76
CA ASP A 378 4.44 46.87 -3.01
C ASP A 378 2.92 46.97 -3.18
N GLN A 379 2.39 48.21 -3.24
CA GLN A 379 0.97 48.46 -3.37
C GLN A 379 0.40 48.05 -4.74
N ASN A 380 1.19 48.13 -5.81
CA ASN A 380 0.74 47.73 -7.15
C ASN A 380 0.57 46.21 -7.22
N GLU A 381 1.51 45.46 -6.62
CA GLU A 381 1.40 44.01 -6.48
C GLU A 381 0.21 43.62 -5.59
N ALA A 382 -0.04 44.36 -4.50
CA ALA A 382 -1.22 44.15 -3.66
C ALA A 382 -2.53 44.37 -4.43
N ASN A 383 -2.56 45.37 -5.30
CA ASN A 383 -3.73 45.65 -6.14
C ASN A 383 -4.03 44.49 -7.09
N LYS A 384 -3.01 43.82 -7.66
CA LYS A 384 -3.20 42.61 -8.48
C LYS A 384 -3.91 41.51 -7.69
N ILE A 385 -3.52 41.28 -6.43
CA ILE A 385 -4.17 40.31 -5.53
C ILE A 385 -5.65 40.69 -5.31
N ASN A 386 -5.92 41.97 -5.03
CA ASN A 386 -7.26 42.45 -4.74
C ASN A 386 -8.22 42.29 -5.94
N VAL A 387 -7.77 42.53 -7.17
CA VAL A 387 -8.62 42.43 -8.38
C VAL A 387 -8.70 41.04 -8.99
N ALA A 388 -7.83 40.11 -8.57
CA ALA A 388 -7.87 38.73 -9.05
C ALA A 388 -9.19 38.06 -8.65
N THR A 389 -9.72 37.18 -9.50
CA THR A 389 -10.86 36.31 -9.17
C THR A 389 -10.42 34.96 -8.63
N CYS A 390 -9.19 34.54 -8.93
CA CYS A 390 -8.61 33.29 -8.45
C CYS A 390 -7.07 33.37 -8.44
N PHE A 391 -6.44 32.45 -7.72
CA PHE A 391 -4.98 32.36 -7.62
C PHE A 391 -4.47 31.05 -8.21
N VAL A 392 -3.34 31.11 -8.93
CA VAL A 392 -2.62 29.94 -9.45
C VAL A 392 -1.19 29.98 -8.95
N PHE A 393 -0.80 29.01 -8.13
CA PHE A 393 0.55 28.90 -7.57
C PHE A 393 1.39 27.93 -8.39
N ALA A 394 2.61 28.35 -8.74
CA ALA A 394 3.55 27.50 -9.45
C ALA A 394 5.00 27.69 -8.97
N GLY A 395 5.81 26.63 -9.08
CA GLY A 395 7.23 26.60 -8.73
C GLY A 395 7.53 25.84 -7.43
N ASP A 396 8.79 25.82 -7.01
CA ASP A 396 9.25 25.04 -5.85
C ASP A 396 9.88 25.90 -4.73
N SER A 397 9.87 27.22 -4.84
CA SER A 397 10.31 28.14 -3.75
C SER A 397 9.27 28.27 -2.64
N LEU A 398 8.87 27.15 -2.03
CA LEU A 398 7.79 27.06 -1.04
C LEU A 398 7.98 28.05 0.13
N ASN A 399 9.22 28.21 0.59
CA ASN A 399 9.56 29.16 1.66
C ASN A 399 9.26 30.60 1.27
N VAL A 400 9.54 31.00 0.02
CA VAL A 400 9.24 32.35 -0.43
C VAL A 400 7.73 32.51 -0.64
N LEU A 401 7.07 31.52 -1.25
CA LEU A 401 5.63 31.52 -1.48
C LEU A 401 4.83 31.63 -0.17
N SER A 402 5.34 31.06 0.93
CA SER A 402 4.74 31.16 2.27
C SER A 402 4.77 32.57 2.89
N PHE A 403 5.51 33.53 2.32
CA PHE A 403 5.52 34.92 2.82
C PHE A 403 4.14 35.59 2.79
N LEU A 404 3.21 35.07 1.98
CA LEU A 404 1.81 35.52 1.94
C LEU A 404 1.01 35.21 3.23
N ASN A 405 1.59 34.47 4.18
CA ASN A 405 1.03 34.26 5.51
C ASN A 405 1.79 35.03 6.62
N GLN A 406 2.85 35.78 6.28
CA GLN A 406 3.59 36.55 7.27
C GLN A 406 2.83 37.81 7.67
N THR A 407 2.68 38.02 8.97
CA THR A 407 2.06 39.24 9.50
C THR A 407 2.90 40.49 9.18
N GLY A 408 2.23 41.63 8.97
CA GLY A 408 2.89 42.93 8.91
C GLY A 408 3.38 43.37 7.52
N ASN A 409 2.92 42.71 6.45
CA ASN A 409 3.17 43.16 5.08
C ASN A 409 1.88 43.28 4.24
N ILE A 410 1.90 44.18 3.26
CA ILE A 410 0.71 44.55 2.47
C ILE A 410 0.24 43.39 1.59
N LEU A 411 1.15 42.61 0.99
CA LEU A 411 0.78 41.48 0.13
C LEU A 411 0.09 40.36 0.91
N SER A 412 0.60 40.03 2.09
CA SER A 412 -0.03 39.05 2.98
C SER A 412 -1.42 39.51 3.40
N ASN A 413 -1.59 40.77 3.81
CA ASN A 413 -2.91 41.29 4.18
C ASN A 413 -3.92 41.20 3.02
N ALA A 414 -3.50 41.56 1.80
CA ALA A 414 -4.34 41.46 0.60
C ALA A 414 -4.70 40.02 0.26
N PHE A 415 -3.73 39.10 0.36
CA PHE A 415 -3.92 37.68 0.10
C PHE A 415 -4.86 37.03 1.13
N GLN A 416 -4.61 37.23 2.42
CA GLN A 416 -5.44 36.68 3.49
C GLN A 416 -6.87 37.19 3.41
N SER A 417 -7.07 38.49 3.14
CA SER A 417 -8.42 39.05 2.94
C SER A 417 -9.12 38.45 1.71
N SER A 418 -8.37 38.18 0.64
CA SER A 418 -8.87 37.53 -0.56
C SER A 418 -9.25 36.06 -0.33
N VAL A 419 -8.45 35.33 0.44
CA VAL A 419 -8.76 33.94 0.83
C VAL A 419 -9.99 33.90 1.73
N GLN A 420 -10.09 34.78 2.73
CA GLN A 420 -11.24 34.88 3.62
C GLN A 420 -12.53 35.30 2.90
N SER A 421 -12.43 35.99 1.77
CA SER A 421 -13.58 36.31 0.91
C SER A 421 -13.95 35.20 -0.08
N GLY A 422 -13.33 34.02 0.02
CA GLY A 422 -13.68 32.84 -0.77
C GLY A 422 -13.09 32.80 -2.17
N LYS A 423 -12.00 33.54 -2.46
CA LYS A 423 -11.33 33.43 -3.76
C LYS A 423 -10.61 32.08 -3.89
N PRO A 424 -10.87 31.29 -4.94
CA PRO A 424 -10.36 29.94 -5.04
C PRO A 424 -8.89 29.90 -5.48
N ILE A 425 -8.20 28.82 -5.09
CA ILE A 425 -6.76 28.65 -5.32
C ILE A 425 -6.46 27.35 -6.07
N PHE A 426 -5.57 27.41 -7.05
CA PHE A 426 -5.02 26.23 -7.71
C PHE A 426 -3.54 26.09 -7.41
N PHE A 427 -3.13 24.93 -6.91
CA PHE A 427 -1.74 24.62 -6.65
C PHE A 427 -1.24 23.51 -7.57
N PHE A 428 -0.15 23.78 -8.29
CA PHE A 428 0.59 22.74 -9.00
C PHE A 428 1.53 21.99 -8.06
N GLY A 429 1.33 20.69 -7.90
CA GLY A 429 2.27 19.77 -7.26
C GLY A 429 2.76 20.28 -5.90
N ASN A 430 4.07 20.46 -5.78
CA ASN A 430 4.77 20.89 -4.57
C ASN A 430 4.26 22.22 -4.00
N THR A 431 3.77 23.15 -4.82
CA THR A 431 3.13 24.38 -4.27
C THR A 431 1.91 24.04 -3.43
N GLY A 432 1.27 22.90 -3.65
CA GLY A 432 0.16 22.45 -2.84
C GLY A 432 0.56 22.16 -1.39
N LYS A 433 1.83 21.86 -1.13
CA LYS A 433 2.31 21.51 0.22
C LYS A 433 2.08 22.65 1.20
N ILE A 434 2.19 23.90 0.73
CA ILE A 434 1.95 25.09 1.56
C ILE A 434 0.46 25.41 1.78
N SER A 435 -0.49 24.58 1.32
CA SER A 435 -1.92 24.80 1.57
C SER A 435 -2.30 24.66 3.05
N GLY A 436 -1.56 23.84 3.81
CA GLY A 436 -1.72 23.68 5.25
C GLY A 436 -1.23 24.88 6.06
N ASN A 437 -1.45 24.84 7.38
CA ASN A 437 -0.76 25.75 8.31
C ASN A 437 0.73 25.45 8.36
N ASN A 438 1.09 24.16 8.26
CA ASN A 438 2.48 23.73 8.17
C ASN A 438 2.67 22.80 6.98
N PHE A 439 3.90 22.69 6.51
CA PHE A 439 4.30 21.72 5.51
C PHE A 439 5.66 21.13 5.86
N VAL A 440 5.94 19.95 5.31
CA VAL A 440 7.24 19.29 5.49
C VAL A 440 8.11 19.55 4.27
N ASP A 441 9.27 20.14 4.50
CA ASP A 441 10.28 20.49 3.50
C ASP A 441 11.45 19.49 3.52
N ASN A 442 12.37 19.63 2.56
CA ASN A 442 13.51 18.73 2.34
C ASN A 442 13.09 17.29 1.99
N THR A 443 11.94 17.13 1.33
CA THR A 443 11.45 15.82 0.89
C THR A 443 12.10 15.35 -0.42
N ASP A 444 12.64 16.27 -1.20
CA ASP A 444 13.10 16.04 -2.58
C ASP A 444 14.55 16.52 -2.83
N LEU A 445 15.28 16.94 -1.79
CA LEU A 445 16.64 17.49 -1.90
C LEU A 445 17.72 16.54 -1.35
N ASP A 446 17.41 15.75 -0.32
CA ASP A 446 18.29 14.72 0.24
C ASP A 446 17.51 13.40 0.28
N ILE A 447 17.95 12.39 -0.49
CA ILE A 447 17.28 11.08 -0.63
C ILE A 447 17.12 10.33 0.71
N TYR A 448 17.91 10.67 1.73
CA TYR A 448 17.85 10.07 3.06
C TYR A 448 17.37 11.05 4.14
N ALA A 449 16.67 12.12 3.77
CA ALA A 449 16.24 13.15 4.72
C ALA A 449 15.38 12.56 5.86
N GLY A 450 14.35 11.79 5.55
CA GLY A 450 13.51 11.12 6.55
C GLY A 450 14.31 10.10 7.35
N TYR A 451 15.14 9.31 6.67
CA TYR A 451 15.97 8.27 7.27
C TYR A 451 16.94 8.82 8.33
N ARG A 452 17.54 9.98 8.06
CA ARG A 452 18.57 10.62 8.91
C ARG A 452 18.06 11.84 9.69
N GLY A 453 16.74 11.99 9.80
CA GLY A 453 16.12 13.02 10.62
C GLY A 453 16.30 14.47 10.14
N LYS A 454 16.41 14.71 8.84
CA LYS A 454 16.68 16.03 8.22
C LYS A 454 15.48 16.66 7.51
N MET A 455 14.30 16.06 7.47
CA MET A 455 13.09 16.76 7.04
C MET A 455 12.80 17.92 7.99
N ILE A 456 12.20 18.99 7.48
CA ILE A 456 12.00 20.23 8.23
C ILE A 456 10.52 20.61 8.20
N LEU A 457 9.96 20.97 9.35
CA LEU A 457 8.61 21.55 9.41
C LEU A 457 8.69 23.06 9.20
N ARG A 458 7.85 23.60 8.32
CA ARG A 458 7.78 25.03 8.00
C ARG A 458 6.35 25.54 7.97
N ASP A 459 6.19 26.85 8.01
CA ASP A 459 4.89 27.52 7.94
C ASP A 459 4.38 27.55 6.50
N GLY A 460 3.11 27.21 6.32
CA GLY A 460 2.37 27.30 5.06
C GLY A 460 1.47 28.54 5.02
N LEU A 461 0.46 28.48 4.16
CA LEU A 461 -0.50 29.56 3.90
C LEU A 461 -1.72 29.52 4.82
N ASN A 462 -1.91 28.42 5.56
CA ASN A 462 -3.05 28.20 6.44
C ASN A 462 -4.41 28.31 5.71
N VAL A 463 -4.46 27.83 4.45
CA VAL A 463 -5.71 27.75 3.68
C VAL A 463 -6.61 26.66 4.25
N PHE A 464 -6.04 25.51 4.60
CA PHE A 464 -6.72 24.45 5.36
C PHE A 464 -5.84 24.01 6.52
N GLY A 465 -6.12 24.56 7.70
CA GLY A 465 -5.25 24.45 8.88
C GLY A 465 -5.01 23.03 9.39
N GLU A 466 -5.84 22.04 9.03
CA GLU A 466 -5.72 20.62 9.41
C GLU A 466 -4.93 19.74 8.43
N LEU A 467 -4.56 20.28 7.26
CA LEU A 467 -3.99 19.48 6.18
C LEU A 467 -2.46 19.44 6.23
N ILE A 468 -1.90 18.24 6.08
CA ILE A 468 -0.54 18.00 5.58
C ILE A 468 -0.64 17.28 4.25
N PHE A 469 -0.05 17.86 3.20
CA PHE A 469 -0.15 17.35 1.84
C PHE A 469 1.22 17.00 1.28
N GLN A 470 1.32 15.88 0.58
CA GLN A 470 2.51 15.47 -0.16
C GLN A 470 2.15 14.98 -1.58
N PRO A 471 2.58 15.68 -2.64
CA PRO A 471 2.48 15.21 -4.02
C PRO A 471 3.66 14.29 -4.38
N LEU A 472 3.71 13.83 -5.64
CA LEU A 472 4.83 13.11 -6.23
C LEU A 472 5.18 11.79 -5.52
N ILE A 473 4.26 11.18 -4.78
CA ILE A 473 4.59 10.07 -3.87
C ILE A 473 5.30 8.90 -4.59
N PHE A 474 5.00 8.64 -5.87
CA PHE A 474 5.64 7.57 -6.66
C PHE A 474 6.56 8.07 -7.79
N TYR A 475 6.81 9.38 -7.90
CA TYR A 475 7.55 9.95 -9.04
C TYR A 475 9.02 9.52 -9.14
N ASN A 476 9.69 9.30 -8.00
CA ASN A 476 11.07 8.82 -7.96
C ASN A 476 11.26 7.97 -6.68
N SER A 477 11.69 6.72 -6.86
CA SER A 477 11.93 5.75 -5.79
C SER A 477 12.95 6.19 -4.76
N ASP A 478 13.93 7.01 -5.15
CA ASP A 478 14.96 7.50 -4.23
C ASP A 478 14.40 8.37 -3.10
N PHE A 479 13.19 8.91 -3.26
CA PHE A 479 12.54 9.79 -2.30
C PHE A 479 11.28 9.17 -1.66
N TYR A 480 11.00 7.89 -1.88
CA TYR A 480 9.80 7.22 -1.37
C TYR A 480 9.67 7.34 0.14
N GLU A 481 10.74 7.07 0.87
CA GLU A 481 10.74 7.20 2.32
C GLU A 481 10.39 8.61 2.78
N ASN A 482 11.08 9.62 2.23
CA ASN A 482 10.85 11.01 2.60
C ASN A 482 9.40 11.41 2.37
N ARG A 483 8.87 11.11 1.17
CA ARG A 483 7.53 11.52 0.77
C ARG A 483 6.46 10.79 1.59
N MET A 484 6.61 9.49 1.84
CA MET A 484 5.68 8.74 2.68
C MET A 484 5.76 9.20 4.15
N SER A 485 6.98 9.40 4.68
CA SER A 485 7.16 9.86 6.07
C SER A 485 6.63 11.28 6.29
N ALA A 486 6.72 12.15 5.29
CA ALA A 486 6.41 13.58 5.41
C ALA A 486 5.00 13.85 5.95
N VAL A 487 3.99 13.11 5.50
CA VAL A 487 2.61 13.36 5.94
C VAL A 487 2.43 12.94 7.39
N LEU A 488 2.76 11.69 7.75
CA LEU A 488 2.61 11.20 9.11
C LEU A 488 3.48 12.01 10.10
N TRP A 489 4.75 12.27 9.75
CA TRP A 489 5.64 13.06 10.59
C TRP A 489 5.17 14.51 10.75
N GLY A 490 4.73 15.13 9.65
CA GLY A 490 4.16 16.48 9.66
C GLY A 490 2.91 16.55 10.54
N MET A 491 2.00 15.58 10.39
CA MET A 491 0.77 15.47 11.18
C MET A 491 1.09 15.36 12.67
N MET A 492 2.04 14.52 13.06
CA MET A 492 2.43 14.39 14.46
C MET A 492 3.02 15.70 14.99
N ARG A 493 4.01 16.26 14.29
CA ARG A 493 4.77 17.44 14.74
C ARG A 493 3.93 18.69 14.86
N SER A 494 2.98 18.88 13.94
CA SER A 494 2.08 20.02 13.93
C SER A 494 0.72 19.73 14.56
N ARG A 495 0.53 18.52 15.12
CA ARG A 495 -0.74 18.01 15.63
C ARG A 495 -1.84 18.27 14.60
N LYS A 496 -1.84 17.59 13.47
CA LYS A 496 -2.82 17.77 12.38
C LYS A 496 -3.55 16.47 12.14
N ARG A 497 -4.81 16.58 11.72
CA ARG A 497 -5.70 15.42 11.62
C ARG A 497 -5.80 14.84 10.22
N LEU A 498 -5.50 15.60 9.17
CA LEU A 498 -5.68 15.13 7.81
C LEU A 498 -4.37 15.12 7.03
N GLY A 499 -4.03 13.95 6.51
CA GLY A 499 -2.97 13.71 5.57
C GLY A 499 -3.53 13.39 4.19
N LEU A 500 -2.89 13.89 3.15
CA LEU A 500 -3.24 13.57 1.76
C LEU A 500 -1.99 13.31 0.93
N TYR A 501 -2.02 12.21 0.18
CA TYR A 501 -1.03 11.94 -0.86
C TYR A 501 -1.66 11.93 -2.25
N LEU A 502 -0.93 12.49 -3.22
CA LEU A 502 -1.27 12.48 -4.64
C LEU A 502 -0.08 12.10 -5.52
N ASN A 503 -0.37 11.70 -6.75
CA ASN A 503 0.64 11.37 -7.75
C ASN A 503 0.24 11.84 -9.16
N GLY A 504 1.23 11.97 -10.06
CA GLY A 504 0.97 12.17 -11.49
C GLY A 504 0.03 13.34 -11.81
N THR A 505 -0.94 13.10 -12.69
CA THR A 505 -1.97 14.07 -13.11
C THR A 505 -3.22 14.03 -12.25
N ASP A 506 -3.18 13.31 -11.13
CA ASP A 506 -4.29 13.23 -10.21
C ASP A 506 -4.55 14.61 -9.58
N ARG A 507 -5.81 14.92 -9.33
CA ARG A 507 -6.24 16.22 -8.79
C ARG A 507 -7.32 16.03 -7.74
N VAL A 508 -7.19 16.73 -6.61
CA VAL A 508 -8.31 16.95 -5.70
C VAL A 508 -8.76 18.40 -5.70
N GLN A 509 -10.06 18.59 -5.49
CA GLN A 509 -10.74 19.80 -5.10
C GLN A 509 -11.13 19.64 -3.63
N ILE A 510 -10.78 20.62 -2.80
CA ILE A 510 -11.21 20.71 -1.42
C ILE A 510 -12.12 21.92 -1.34
N SER A 511 -13.40 21.70 -1.07
CA SER A 511 -14.38 22.79 -0.99
C SER A 511 -14.60 23.23 0.44
N SER A 512 -14.56 24.55 0.62
CA SER A 512 -14.96 25.24 1.85
C SER A 512 -16.48 25.26 2.04
N SER A 513 -17.23 25.26 0.94
CA SER A 513 -18.69 25.45 0.96
C SER A 513 -19.45 24.18 1.39
N ASP A 514 -19.11 23.03 0.79
CA ASP A 514 -19.73 21.74 1.10
C ASP A 514 -18.87 20.84 1.99
N LYS A 515 -17.71 21.35 2.43
CA LYS A 515 -16.77 20.70 3.35
C LYS A 515 -16.34 19.31 2.87
N SER A 516 -16.13 19.14 1.57
CA SER A 516 -15.78 17.87 0.98
C SER A 516 -14.45 17.91 0.21
N ILE A 517 -13.88 16.72 0.03
CA ILE A 517 -12.83 16.47 -0.97
C ILE A 517 -13.41 15.65 -2.10
N PHE A 518 -13.21 16.13 -3.31
CA PHE A 518 -13.57 15.47 -4.56
C PHE A 518 -12.35 15.43 -5.47
N GLY A 519 -12.24 14.50 -6.41
CA GLY A 519 -11.10 14.54 -7.31
C GLY A 519 -11.17 13.59 -8.48
N ASN A 520 -10.25 13.78 -9.43
CA ASN A 520 -10.04 12.84 -10.53
C ASN A 520 -8.68 12.16 -10.34
N ALA A 521 -8.68 10.83 -10.36
CA ALA A 521 -7.50 10.02 -10.05
C ALA A 521 -7.37 8.81 -10.98
N THR A 522 -6.16 8.60 -11.48
CA THR A 522 -5.74 7.36 -12.14
C THR A 522 -5.29 6.34 -11.09
N LEU A 523 -4.53 6.79 -10.09
CA LEU A 523 -4.23 6.03 -8.88
C LEU A 523 -5.16 6.48 -7.75
N PRO A 524 -5.58 5.58 -6.84
CA PRO A 524 -6.31 5.97 -5.66
C PRO A 524 -5.62 7.09 -4.87
N PHE A 525 -6.38 8.12 -4.51
CA PHE A 525 -5.98 9.06 -3.48
C PHE A 525 -5.76 8.32 -2.17
N LEU A 526 -4.77 8.74 -1.39
CA LEU A 526 -4.53 8.17 -0.06
C LEU A 526 -4.81 9.26 0.98
N PHE A 527 -5.86 9.07 1.75
CA PHE A 527 -6.21 9.90 2.89
C PHE A 527 -5.78 9.22 4.18
N VAL A 528 -5.13 9.98 5.05
CA VAL A 528 -4.82 9.55 6.42
C VAL A 528 -5.56 10.46 7.38
N ASP A 529 -6.35 9.87 8.26
CA ASP A 529 -7.18 10.59 9.21
C ASP A 529 -6.82 10.19 10.64
N ALA A 530 -6.43 11.18 11.43
CA ALA A 530 -6.00 11.05 12.82
C ALA A 530 -6.98 11.68 13.81
N ARG A 531 -8.27 11.85 13.44
CA ARG A 531 -9.30 12.36 14.37
C ARG A 531 -9.49 11.49 15.61
N GLU A 532 -9.32 10.18 15.46
CA GLU A 532 -9.44 9.21 16.55
C GLU A 532 -8.11 8.97 17.30
N ALA A 533 -7.00 9.56 16.83
CA ALA A 533 -5.70 9.37 17.48
C ALA A 533 -5.68 10.04 18.85
N THR A 534 -5.30 9.29 19.88
CA THR A 534 -5.23 9.76 21.26
C THR A 534 -3.80 9.88 21.76
N LYS A 535 -2.86 9.20 21.09
CA LYS A 535 -1.45 9.11 21.44
C LYS A 535 -0.59 9.25 20.20
N VAL A 536 0.50 9.99 20.36
CA VAL A 536 1.54 10.12 19.33
C VAL A 536 2.92 10.02 19.94
N ASP A 537 3.85 9.48 19.18
CA ASP A 537 5.27 9.44 19.54
C ASP A 537 6.14 9.66 18.30
N SER A 538 7.43 9.82 18.51
CA SER A 538 8.45 9.81 17.46
C SER A 538 9.50 8.78 17.78
N SER A 539 10.15 8.21 16.76
CA SER A 539 11.33 7.40 17.02
C SER A 539 12.37 8.21 17.82
N THR A 540 12.81 7.66 18.94
CA THR A 540 13.89 8.22 19.77
C THR A 540 15.21 7.50 19.55
N TYR A 541 15.23 6.48 18.68
CA TYR A 541 16.41 5.67 18.44
C TYR A 541 17.47 6.45 17.67
N ARG A 542 18.72 6.39 18.14
CA ARG A 542 19.88 7.03 17.51
C ARG A 542 20.91 5.96 17.17
N ALA A 543 21.01 5.60 15.89
CA ALA A 543 22.19 4.91 15.39
C ALA A 543 23.39 5.87 15.47
N SER A 544 24.58 5.36 15.77
CA SER A 544 25.77 6.17 16.05
C SER A 544 25.95 7.31 15.02
N SER A 545 26.02 8.57 15.50
CA SER A 545 26.20 9.82 14.71
C SER A 545 25.06 10.29 13.79
N ILE A 546 23.84 9.75 13.89
CA ILE A 546 22.69 10.17 13.07
C ILE A 546 21.55 10.69 13.96
N GLU A 547 20.80 11.70 13.49
CA GLU A 547 19.53 12.10 14.12
C GLU A 547 18.49 10.98 14.00
N PRO A 548 17.52 10.89 14.93
CA PRO A 548 16.48 9.89 14.87
C PRO A 548 15.73 9.97 13.54
N ARG A 549 15.48 8.79 12.98
CA ARG A 549 14.65 8.63 11.80
C ARG A 549 13.29 9.29 12.02
N GLN A 550 12.82 10.07 11.06
CA GLN A 550 11.58 10.86 11.18
C GLN A 550 10.33 10.03 10.82
N VAL A 551 10.18 8.92 11.53
CA VAL A 551 8.95 8.13 11.60
C VAL A 551 8.26 8.34 12.94
N VAL A 552 7.01 7.90 13.04
CA VAL A 552 6.12 8.28 14.13
C VAL A 552 5.33 7.10 14.65
N ALA A 553 4.95 7.16 15.92
CA ALA A 553 3.85 6.38 16.41
C ALA A 553 2.57 7.21 16.37
N PHE A 554 1.49 6.60 15.93
CA PHE A 554 0.12 7.06 16.02
C PHE A 554 -0.76 5.86 16.35
N ASP A 555 -1.53 5.97 17.42
CA ASP A 555 -2.66 5.07 17.60
C ASP A 555 -3.85 5.53 16.74
N ASN A 556 -4.75 4.60 16.46
CA ASN A 556 -6.10 4.89 16.00
C ASN A 556 -6.22 5.70 14.70
N LEU A 557 -5.26 5.57 13.77
CA LEU A 557 -5.36 6.17 12.44
C LEU A 557 -6.42 5.46 11.57
N ARG A 558 -6.98 6.20 10.62
CA ARG A 558 -7.84 5.69 9.55
C ARG A 558 -7.25 6.00 8.20
N TRP A 559 -7.23 5.00 7.32
CA TRP A 559 -6.83 5.18 5.92
C TRP A 559 -8.04 5.02 5.02
N SER A 560 -8.20 5.97 4.11
CA SER A 560 -9.25 5.96 3.10
C SER A 560 -8.63 6.13 1.73
N LEU A 561 -9.07 5.32 0.76
CA LEU A 561 -8.54 5.27 -0.58
C LEU A 561 -9.67 5.25 -1.59
N THR A 562 -9.56 6.04 -2.66
CA THR A 562 -10.50 5.96 -3.77
C THR A 562 -9.88 6.48 -5.06
N ASN A 563 -10.20 5.83 -6.17
CA ASN A 563 -9.93 6.35 -7.51
C ASN A 563 -11.23 6.66 -8.28
N TYR A 564 -12.38 6.67 -7.60
CA TYR A 564 -13.65 7.09 -8.19
C TYR A 564 -13.68 8.61 -8.34
N PRO A 565 -14.01 9.12 -9.55
CA PRO A 565 -14.11 10.54 -9.78
C PRO A 565 -15.44 11.15 -9.31
N GLN A 566 -16.36 10.38 -8.71
CA GLN A 566 -17.71 10.83 -8.32
C GLN A 566 -18.02 10.56 -6.84
N ILE A 567 -17.00 10.59 -6.00
CA ILE A 567 -17.14 10.36 -4.55
C ILE A 567 -16.70 11.60 -3.79
N LYS A 568 -17.46 11.96 -2.76
CA LYS A 568 -17.10 13.01 -1.81
C LYS A 568 -16.53 12.41 -0.55
N TYR A 569 -15.34 12.80 -0.13
CA TYR A 569 -14.86 12.58 1.22
C TYR A 569 -15.31 13.73 2.10
N LEU A 570 -16.21 13.48 3.05
CA LEU A 570 -16.76 14.51 3.93
C LEU A 570 -15.74 14.82 5.03
N LEU A 571 -15.21 16.05 5.09
CA LEU A 571 -14.07 16.38 5.95
C LEU A 571 -14.37 16.22 7.45
N GLU A 572 -15.56 16.62 7.89
CA GLU A 572 -15.94 16.59 9.30
C GLU A 572 -16.25 15.17 9.78
N GLU A 573 -16.75 14.32 8.87
CA GLU A 573 -17.16 12.95 9.14
C GLU A 573 -16.06 11.94 8.80
N GLY A 574 -15.14 12.31 7.93
CA GLY A 574 -14.09 11.50 7.28
C GLY A 574 -14.58 10.13 6.88
N ARG A 575 -15.61 10.16 6.03
CA ARG A 575 -16.14 9.03 5.30
C ARG A 575 -16.40 9.46 3.88
N PHE A 576 -16.48 8.48 3.00
CA PHE A 576 -16.97 8.70 1.66
C PHE A 576 -18.50 8.73 1.66
N ASP A 577 -19.05 9.68 0.93
CA ASP A 577 -20.45 9.67 0.54
C ASP A 577 -20.53 9.36 -0.96
N ASN A 578 -21.42 8.45 -1.30
CA ASN A 578 -21.72 8.16 -2.68
C ASN A 578 -22.60 9.29 -3.18
N LEU A 579 -22.12 10.06 -4.15
CA LEU A 579 -23.01 10.92 -4.93
C LEU A 579 -23.94 9.99 -5.69
N THR A 580 -25.13 9.73 -5.13
CA THR A 580 -26.21 9.07 -5.86
C THR A 580 -26.70 10.05 -6.92
N GLU A 581 -26.01 10.09 -8.05
CA GLU A 581 -26.56 10.58 -9.30
C GLU A 581 -26.41 9.46 -10.34
N VAL A 582 -27.56 8.90 -10.71
CA VAL A 582 -27.70 7.99 -11.84
C VAL A 582 -27.57 8.84 -13.09
N GLU A 583 -26.47 8.68 -13.83
CA GLU A 583 -26.51 8.66 -15.28
C GLU A 583 -25.25 7.96 -15.82
N GLU A 584 -25.46 6.74 -16.32
CA GLU A 584 -24.54 6.08 -17.24
C GLU A 584 -24.39 6.97 -18.49
N SER A 585 -23.42 7.89 -18.48
CA SER A 585 -22.78 8.27 -19.72
C SER A 585 -21.78 7.16 -20.05
N VAL A 586 -22.24 6.22 -20.88
CA VAL A 586 -21.40 5.19 -21.51
C VAL A 586 -20.36 5.91 -22.39
N SER A 587 -19.27 6.35 -21.77
CA SER A 587 -18.01 6.59 -22.45
C SER A 587 -17.38 5.22 -22.65
N SER A 588 -17.55 4.69 -23.85
CA SER A 588 -16.99 3.42 -24.29
C SER A 588 -15.47 3.48 -24.29
N THR A 589 -14.83 3.20 -23.14
CA THR A 589 -13.43 2.79 -23.14
C THR A 589 -13.36 1.42 -23.79
N LEU A 590 -12.79 1.37 -24.99
CA LEU A 590 -12.58 0.12 -25.72
C LEU A 590 -11.65 -0.76 -24.89
N PRO A 591 -12.03 -2.01 -24.58
CA PRO A 591 -11.18 -2.89 -23.79
C PRO A 591 -9.86 -3.16 -24.52
N THR A 592 -8.77 -3.15 -23.76
CA THR A 592 -7.40 -3.36 -24.27
C THR A 592 -7.00 -4.84 -24.29
N GLU A 593 -7.73 -5.72 -23.60
CA GLU A 593 -7.40 -7.13 -23.44
C GLU A 593 -8.57 -8.09 -23.77
N PHE A 594 -8.21 -9.31 -24.20
CA PHE A 594 -9.14 -10.43 -24.37
C PHE A 594 -9.33 -11.13 -23.02
N ILE A 595 -10.45 -10.85 -22.36
CA ILE A 595 -10.74 -11.33 -21.00
C ILE A 595 -12.07 -12.08 -21.00
N LEU A 596 -12.07 -13.27 -20.41
CA LEU A 596 -13.25 -13.98 -19.96
C LEU A 596 -13.36 -13.87 -18.43
N CYS A 597 -14.39 -13.17 -17.94
CA CYS A 597 -14.57 -12.94 -16.51
C CYS A 597 -14.94 -14.23 -15.78
N GLN A 598 -14.48 -14.35 -14.53
CA GLN A 598 -14.95 -15.39 -13.63
C GLN A 598 -16.43 -15.15 -13.28
N ASN A 599 -17.24 -16.19 -13.35
CA ASN A 599 -18.67 -16.14 -13.11
C ASN A 599 -19.00 -16.99 -11.88
N TYR A 600 -19.75 -16.41 -10.94
CA TYR A 600 -20.21 -17.07 -9.71
C TYR A 600 -21.74 -17.08 -9.72
N PRO A 601 -22.38 -18.13 -10.30
CA PRO A 601 -23.82 -18.23 -10.32
C PRO A 601 -24.38 -18.20 -8.89
N ASN A 602 -25.48 -17.49 -8.67
CA ASN A 602 -26.21 -17.57 -7.42
C ASN A 602 -26.72 -19.02 -7.22
N PRO A 603 -26.44 -19.69 -6.09
CA PRO A 603 -26.85 -21.09 -5.85
C PRO A 603 -28.36 -21.36 -5.96
N PHE A 604 -29.19 -20.32 -5.89
CA PHE A 604 -30.66 -20.41 -5.96
C PHE A 604 -31.24 -19.85 -7.28
N ASN A 605 -30.39 -19.44 -8.23
CA ASN A 605 -30.82 -18.98 -9.54
C ASN A 605 -30.07 -19.75 -10.64
N PRO A 606 -30.74 -20.61 -11.42
CA PRO A 606 -30.11 -21.37 -12.49
C PRO A 606 -29.64 -20.50 -13.66
N LYS A 607 -29.94 -19.19 -13.63
CA LYS A 607 -29.52 -18.20 -14.63
C LYS A 607 -28.39 -17.32 -14.10
N THR A 608 -27.36 -17.13 -14.92
CA THR A 608 -26.21 -16.28 -14.62
C THR A 608 -25.75 -15.51 -15.85
N LYS A 609 -24.98 -14.44 -15.66
CA LYS A 609 -24.49 -13.59 -16.75
C LYS A 609 -22.99 -13.72 -16.89
N ILE A 610 -22.53 -14.24 -18.03
CA ILE A 610 -21.11 -14.39 -18.34
C ILE A 610 -20.63 -13.15 -19.10
N ARG A 611 -19.66 -12.45 -18.51
CA ARG A 611 -19.03 -11.26 -19.11
C ARG A 611 -17.72 -11.58 -19.79
N PHE A 612 -17.46 -10.92 -20.92
CA PHE A 612 -16.20 -11.01 -21.63
C PHE A 612 -15.88 -9.73 -22.41
N SER A 613 -14.60 -9.48 -22.69
CA SER A 613 -14.14 -8.36 -23.50
C SER A 613 -13.39 -8.81 -24.76
N ILE A 614 -13.61 -8.10 -25.86
CA ILE A 614 -12.91 -8.29 -27.13
C ILE A 614 -12.04 -7.05 -27.37
N PRO A 615 -10.70 -7.20 -27.42
CA PRO A 615 -9.81 -6.09 -27.61
C PRO A 615 -9.69 -5.69 -29.08
N ASN A 616 -9.16 -4.49 -29.32
CA ASN A 616 -8.83 -4.02 -30.67
C ASN A 616 -7.50 -4.64 -31.14
N VAL A 617 -7.54 -5.82 -31.77
CA VAL A 617 -6.34 -6.52 -32.27
C VAL A 617 -6.55 -7.00 -33.71
N ILE A 618 -5.59 -6.73 -34.60
CA ILE A 618 -5.56 -7.27 -35.97
C ILE A 618 -5.16 -8.76 -35.93
N LEU A 619 -6.02 -9.64 -36.47
CA LEU A 619 -5.66 -11.04 -36.74
C LEU A 619 -4.90 -11.13 -38.07
N ARG A 620 -3.56 -11.27 -38.06
CA ARG A 620 -2.85 -11.78 -39.24
C ARG A 620 -2.92 -13.31 -39.24
N GLN A 621 -3.64 -13.89 -40.21
CA GLN A 621 -3.47 -15.30 -40.54
C GLN A 621 -2.17 -15.46 -41.32
N ALA A 622 -1.32 -16.38 -40.89
CA ALA A 622 -0.13 -16.78 -41.63
C ALA A 622 -0.57 -17.64 -42.83
N GLN A 623 -0.47 -17.10 -44.04
CA GLN A 623 -0.39 -17.88 -45.28
C GLN A 623 0.56 -17.20 -46.27
N ASP A 624 1.56 -17.97 -46.69
CA ASP A 624 2.26 -18.00 -47.98
C ASP A 624 2.57 -16.68 -48.69
N ASP A 625 3.87 -16.32 -48.75
CA ASP A 625 4.57 -16.26 -50.04
C ASP A 625 6.09 -16.08 -49.90
N ASN A 626 6.80 -17.13 -50.35
CA ASN A 626 8.14 -17.05 -50.90
C ASN A 626 8.07 -16.26 -52.22
N ARG A 627 8.89 -15.22 -52.42
CA ARG A 627 9.56 -14.88 -53.70
C ARG A 627 10.33 -13.53 -53.68
N TYR A 628 11.65 -13.62 -53.94
CA TYR A 628 12.59 -12.62 -54.53
C TYR A 628 12.78 -11.25 -53.81
N PHE A 629 13.97 -10.70 -53.55
CA PHE A 629 15.18 -10.52 -54.39
C PHE A 629 16.47 -10.37 -53.56
N GLN A 630 17.61 -10.64 -54.21
CA GLN A 630 18.99 -10.53 -53.74
C GLN A 630 19.58 -9.09 -53.74
N ASN A 631 20.68 -8.96 -52.97
CA ASN A 631 21.93 -8.19 -53.20
C ASN A 631 22.23 -6.94 -52.34
N ASN A 632 23.27 -7.13 -51.49
CA ASN A 632 24.42 -6.24 -51.20
C ASN A 632 24.21 -4.77 -50.77
N ASN A 633 24.42 -4.47 -49.48
CA ASN A 633 25.65 -3.81 -48.95
C ASN A 633 25.42 -3.18 -47.55
N LEU A 634 26.32 -3.51 -46.62
CA LEU A 634 26.87 -2.71 -45.50
C LEU A 634 26.04 -1.54 -44.94
N GLN A 635 25.48 -1.69 -43.73
CA GLN A 635 25.93 -0.99 -42.51
C GLN A 635 25.11 -1.46 -41.30
N THR A 636 25.80 -1.51 -40.16
CA THR A 636 25.33 -1.96 -38.85
C THR A 636 24.26 -1.04 -38.28
N GLN A 637 23.08 -1.59 -37.99
CA GLN A 637 22.12 -1.01 -37.03
C GLN A 637 21.28 -2.15 -36.45
N ASP A 638 21.31 -2.28 -35.12
CA ASP A 638 20.48 -3.22 -34.36
C ASP A 638 19.00 -2.80 -34.47
N ASP A 639 18.31 -3.27 -35.50
CA ASP A 639 16.85 -3.30 -35.54
C ASP A 639 16.39 -4.48 -34.66
N LYS A 640 16.00 -4.15 -33.42
CA LYS A 640 15.00 -4.95 -32.71
C LYS A 640 13.70 -4.80 -33.50
N ASP A 641 13.14 -5.92 -33.95
CA ASP A 641 11.78 -6.01 -34.47
C ASP A 641 10.78 -5.44 -33.46
N ASP A 642 10.53 -4.14 -33.58
CA ASP A 642 9.45 -3.43 -32.92
C ASP A 642 8.17 -3.87 -33.63
N VAL A 643 7.40 -4.74 -32.96
CA VAL A 643 6.04 -5.09 -33.40
C VAL A 643 5.19 -3.84 -33.22
N THR A 644 5.19 -2.96 -34.23
CA THR A 644 4.39 -1.75 -34.22
C THR A 644 2.91 -2.14 -34.34
N LEU A 645 2.19 -2.11 -33.22
CA LEU A 645 0.74 -2.25 -33.14
C LEU A 645 0.09 -1.06 -33.88
N SER A 646 -0.35 -1.29 -35.12
CA SER A 646 -1.14 -0.32 -35.87
C SER A 646 -2.64 -0.58 -35.67
N LEU A 647 -3.36 0.47 -35.29
CA LEU A 647 -4.78 0.47 -34.95
C LEU A 647 -5.65 0.36 -36.21
N SER A 648 -6.40 -0.73 -36.37
CA SER A 648 -7.62 -0.73 -37.20
C SER A 648 -8.71 -1.64 -36.59
N LYS A 649 -9.96 -1.17 -36.69
CA LYS A 649 -11.17 -1.74 -36.08
C LYS A 649 -11.56 -3.02 -36.86
N SER A 650 -11.16 -4.21 -36.40
CA SER A 650 -11.52 -5.48 -37.07
C SER A 650 -12.48 -6.32 -36.23
N ASP A 651 -13.67 -6.61 -36.78
CA ASP A 651 -14.64 -7.53 -36.19
C ASP A 651 -14.11 -8.97 -36.20
N GLY A 652 -14.22 -9.67 -35.07
CA GLY A 652 -13.73 -11.04 -34.89
C GLY A 652 -14.86 -12.04 -34.65
N ARG A 653 -14.78 -13.25 -35.22
CA ARG A 653 -15.74 -14.32 -34.92
C ARG A 653 -15.44 -14.93 -33.56
N ILE A 654 -16.32 -14.70 -32.60
CA ILE A 654 -16.21 -15.18 -31.22
C ILE A 654 -17.05 -16.41 -31.01
N LYS A 655 -16.50 -17.36 -30.26
CA LYS A 655 -17.24 -18.50 -29.72
C LYS A 655 -17.17 -18.51 -28.19
N LEU A 656 -18.33 -18.48 -27.53
CA LEU A 656 -18.44 -18.75 -26.10
C LEU A 656 -19.29 -20.00 -25.92
N LYS A 657 -18.69 -21.04 -25.35
CA LYS A 657 -19.32 -22.37 -25.17
C LYS A 657 -19.15 -22.85 -23.74
N VAL A 658 -20.09 -23.67 -23.28
CA VAL A 658 -20.10 -24.32 -21.96
C VAL A 658 -19.92 -25.83 -22.14
N TYR A 659 -19.12 -26.43 -21.28
CA TYR A 659 -18.73 -27.83 -21.28
C TYR A 659 -18.95 -28.45 -19.89
N ASP A 660 -19.29 -29.74 -19.87
CA ASP A 660 -19.27 -30.55 -18.64
C ASP A 660 -17.83 -30.96 -18.25
N VAL A 661 -17.68 -31.67 -17.13
CA VAL A 661 -16.38 -32.17 -16.63
C VAL A 661 -15.73 -33.21 -17.54
N LEU A 662 -16.49 -33.85 -18.43
CA LEU A 662 -15.99 -34.81 -19.41
C LEU A 662 -15.57 -34.13 -20.72
N GLY A 663 -15.76 -32.81 -20.83
CA GLY A 663 -15.45 -32.02 -22.01
C GLY A 663 -16.54 -32.05 -23.08
N ASN A 664 -17.72 -32.60 -22.79
CA ASN A 664 -18.86 -32.52 -23.71
C ASN A 664 -19.42 -31.11 -23.70
N GLU A 665 -19.70 -30.56 -24.88
CA GLU A 665 -20.37 -29.27 -25.01
C GLU A 665 -21.84 -29.39 -24.57
N VAL A 666 -22.23 -28.57 -23.59
CA VAL A 666 -23.60 -28.55 -23.05
C VAL A 666 -24.38 -27.30 -23.48
N ALA A 667 -23.70 -26.22 -23.89
CA ALA A 667 -24.34 -25.04 -24.48
C ALA A 667 -23.38 -24.23 -25.36
N THR A 668 -23.88 -23.63 -26.43
CA THR A 668 -23.22 -22.53 -27.15
C THR A 668 -23.97 -21.24 -26.84
N LEU A 669 -23.28 -20.28 -26.21
CA LEU A 669 -23.86 -19.00 -25.79
C LEU A 669 -23.65 -17.90 -26.84
N VAL A 670 -22.52 -17.96 -27.55
CA VAL A 670 -22.16 -17.02 -28.62
C VAL A 670 -21.40 -17.79 -29.70
N ASP A 671 -21.79 -17.67 -30.97
CA ASP A 671 -20.99 -18.05 -32.15
C ASP A 671 -21.30 -17.07 -33.29
N GLN A 672 -20.72 -15.86 -33.22
CA GLN A 672 -20.97 -14.80 -34.19
C GLN A 672 -19.81 -13.81 -34.26
N TYR A 673 -19.82 -12.95 -35.28
CA TYR A 673 -18.92 -11.80 -35.34
C TYR A 673 -19.35 -10.75 -34.31
N LYS A 674 -18.36 -10.22 -33.58
CA LYS A 674 -18.51 -9.15 -32.61
C LYS A 674 -17.39 -8.13 -32.82
N SER A 675 -17.74 -6.86 -32.68
CA SER A 675 -16.77 -5.76 -32.70
C SER A 675 -15.96 -5.72 -31.41
N VAL A 676 -14.97 -4.83 -31.34
CA VAL A 676 -14.30 -4.50 -30.08
C VAL A 676 -15.33 -4.00 -29.07
N GLY A 677 -15.25 -4.49 -27.83
CA GLY A 677 -16.18 -4.10 -26.78
C GLY A 677 -16.31 -5.11 -25.65
N THR A 678 -17.03 -4.72 -24.62
CA THR A 678 -17.40 -5.59 -23.50
C THR A 678 -18.82 -6.11 -23.70
N TYR A 679 -19.01 -7.41 -23.49
CA TYR A 679 -20.25 -8.12 -23.73
C TYR A 679 -20.67 -8.92 -22.50
N GLU A 680 -21.98 -9.08 -22.34
CA GLU A 680 -22.60 -9.91 -21.32
C GLU A 680 -23.62 -10.83 -21.99
N VAL A 681 -23.62 -12.11 -21.64
CA VAL A 681 -24.59 -13.09 -22.15
C VAL A 681 -25.14 -13.93 -21.01
N GLU A 682 -26.45 -14.17 -21.03
CA GLU A 682 -27.12 -15.03 -20.05
C GLU A 682 -26.86 -16.50 -20.37
N PHE A 683 -26.53 -17.28 -19.35
CA PHE A 683 -26.51 -18.73 -19.36
C PHE A 683 -27.61 -19.26 -18.44
N ASP A 684 -28.48 -20.10 -18.97
CA ASP A 684 -29.53 -20.80 -18.24
C ASP A 684 -29.15 -22.29 -18.07
N GLY A 685 -28.75 -22.66 -16.86
CA GLY A 685 -28.39 -24.03 -16.48
C GLY A 685 -29.56 -24.84 -15.92
N SER A 686 -30.80 -24.36 -15.98
CA SER A 686 -31.96 -25.02 -15.32
C SER A 686 -32.20 -26.46 -15.77
N HIS A 687 -31.77 -26.84 -16.98
CA HIS A 687 -31.87 -28.19 -17.52
C HIS A 687 -30.66 -29.09 -17.23
N LEU A 688 -29.60 -28.55 -16.62
CA LEU A 688 -28.37 -29.27 -16.32
C LEU A 688 -28.35 -29.79 -14.88
N SER A 689 -27.55 -30.82 -14.60
CA SER A 689 -27.35 -31.35 -13.24
C SER A 689 -26.49 -30.42 -12.40
N SER A 690 -26.60 -30.49 -11.06
CA SER A 690 -25.64 -29.80 -10.20
C SER A 690 -24.23 -30.35 -10.43
N GLY A 691 -23.23 -29.48 -10.49
CA GLY A 691 -21.86 -29.88 -10.79
C GLY A 691 -20.98 -28.73 -11.27
N VAL A 692 -19.73 -29.06 -11.59
CA VAL A 692 -18.77 -28.11 -12.17
C VAL A 692 -18.92 -28.08 -13.68
N TYR A 693 -19.01 -26.89 -14.24
CA TYR A 693 -19.04 -26.65 -15.69
C TYR A 693 -17.89 -25.74 -16.08
N PHE A 694 -17.38 -25.90 -17.28
CA PHE A 694 -16.34 -25.04 -17.84
C PHE A 694 -16.92 -24.21 -18.96
N TYR A 695 -16.61 -22.93 -19.03
CA TYR A 695 -16.99 -22.08 -20.16
C TYR A 695 -15.74 -21.50 -20.80
N ARG A 696 -15.71 -21.54 -22.13
CA ARG A 696 -14.56 -21.19 -22.96
C ARG A 696 -14.95 -20.15 -23.98
N LEU A 697 -14.23 -19.03 -23.96
CA LEU A 697 -14.27 -17.99 -24.98
C LEU A 697 -13.14 -18.23 -25.98
N SER A 698 -13.41 -18.06 -27.27
CA SER A 698 -12.41 -18.26 -28.34
C SER A 698 -12.55 -17.22 -29.44
N LEU A 699 -11.40 -16.73 -29.93
CA LEU A 699 -11.25 -15.82 -31.06
C LEU A 699 -10.02 -16.24 -31.89
N GLY A 700 -10.24 -16.84 -33.06
CA GLY A 700 -9.14 -17.39 -33.86
C GLY A 700 -8.34 -18.45 -33.09
N SER A 701 -7.03 -18.23 -32.91
CA SER A 701 -6.13 -19.10 -32.13
C SER A 701 -6.14 -18.82 -30.62
N TYR A 702 -6.76 -17.74 -30.17
CA TYR A 702 -6.83 -17.38 -28.75
C TYR A 702 -8.04 -18.05 -28.10
N SER A 703 -7.83 -18.63 -26.91
CA SER A 703 -8.93 -19.12 -26.08
C SER A 703 -8.64 -18.92 -24.59
N GLN A 704 -9.68 -18.62 -23.82
CA GLN A 704 -9.65 -18.59 -22.36
C GLN A 704 -10.76 -19.48 -21.83
N THR A 705 -10.47 -20.28 -20.81
CA THR A 705 -11.43 -21.17 -20.15
C THR A 705 -11.50 -20.83 -18.67
N LYS A 706 -12.71 -20.79 -18.12
CA LYS A 706 -13.01 -20.63 -16.70
C LYS A 706 -13.98 -21.72 -16.26
N SER A 707 -14.06 -22.00 -14.96
CA SER A 707 -15.05 -22.92 -14.39
C SER A 707 -16.15 -22.17 -13.66
N MET A 708 -17.32 -22.77 -13.51
CA MET A 708 -18.40 -22.31 -12.64
C MET A 708 -19.04 -23.52 -11.96
N VAL A 709 -19.62 -23.31 -10.78
CA VAL A 709 -20.37 -24.35 -10.07
C VAL A 709 -21.86 -24.05 -10.23
N LEU A 710 -22.62 -25.02 -10.73
CA LEU A 710 -24.07 -24.99 -10.74
C LEU A 710 -24.57 -25.83 -9.56
N LEU A 711 -25.30 -25.22 -8.64
CA LEU A 711 -25.96 -25.89 -7.53
C LEU A 711 -27.47 -25.86 -7.78
N LYS A 712 -28.18 -26.94 -7.44
CA LYS A 712 -29.65 -27.01 -7.48
C LYS A 712 -30.17 -27.38 -6.11
#